data_AF-A0A8G2FI27-F1
#
_entry.id   AF-A0A8G2FI27-F1
#
_cell.length_a   1.000
_cell.length_b   1.000
_cell.length_c   1.000
_cell.angle_alpha   90.00
_cell.angle_beta   90.00
_cell.angle_gamma   90.00
#
_symmetry.space_group_name_H-M   'P 1'
#
loop_
_entity.id
_entity.type
_entity.pdbx_description
1 polymer ?
#
loop_
_entity_poly.entity_id
_entity_poly.type
_entity_poly.pdbx_seq_one_letter_code
_entity_poly.pdbx_strand_id
1 'polypeptide(L)'
;MAIQETFDDFVVDFETKFTTDARSGHDGASLLIYAHNVLNAVEPASDEAQVLVGWLARNRERLGLDETLFTEGDSGRGERRSKLRPVGKMRWRAFGRALEGQVGSGEPLPHSLDPGFIAVADALGLEGLDLALFRLIVLYRLDNRFERLFDGLASARGRPGILRRYPDLFALLISGSPAEINARFRADAPMVASGAIRVDDDGDIQIASRLIALIHACALGDADVRTELLGAPVAARLPWVAFRHLGSEIEIARRVLRQAIAAGNERGVHVLLYGPPGTGKTECAASLAAELGVRLHVIGERSEHGREPSRGERLSDLLLAQRVGAGGEAVYLFDEAEDLFRPRSFDREPDPKIFIHRLLEGAPVPMIWAANDLEAFSPAVLRRMSLCIEVRLPPQNRRAELWQELAVAEGVALDAPTARKLARLIPAAPSVARTALRATRLAGGDAETAELVASGMARAIGHGHAAAPEAETETLYDPALSNADGDLAAMAERLSRPGAPRTISLLLSGPPGTGKSAFARHLAGKMGMTVLQKRGSDLFGPYVGQTEAQIAAAFAEARATQAFLIFDEADSLLLDRSDAHRSWEVSQVNEMLTWMETHPLPFACTTNLPDRLDKASLRRFLVRLNFAPIRPDQAATLFERTFGREAPSGLARLDRLTPADFSRVARRIAVLGLPDDAAAILALFAAEVEGREGLARPIGFGPGRG
;
A
#
# COMPACT_ATOMS: atom_id res chain seq x y z
N MET A 1 19.91 2.81 -13.19
CA MET A 1 19.65 3.63 -14.39
C MET A 1 20.54 3.24 -15.55
N ALA A 2 21.85 3.54 -15.56
CA ALA A 2 22.71 3.26 -16.72
C ALA A 2 22.96 1.78 -17.08
N ILE A 3 22.69 0.82 -16.17
CA ILE A 3 22.74 -0.64 -16.43
C ILE A 3 21.35 -1.21 -16.77
N GLN A 4 20.30 -0.44 -16.46
CA GLN A 4 18.89 -0.87 -16.55
C GLN A 4 18.29 -0.49 -17.90
N GLU A 5 18.66 0.69 -18.43
CA GLU A 5 18.44 1.04 -19.84
C GLU A 5 19.14 0.05 -20.78
N THR A 6 20.31 -0.50 -20.39
CA THR A 6 21.02 -1.48 -21.21
C THR A 6 20.31 -2.82 -21.28
N PHE A 7 19.49 -3.20 -20.30
CA PHE A 7 18.78 -4.49 -20.31
C PHE A 7 17.41 -4.36 -21.01
N ASP A 8 16.70 -3.25 -20.83
CA ASP A 8 15.43 -3.00 -21.53
C ASP A 8 15.66 -2.70 -23.03
N ASP A 9 16.71 -1.94 -23.39
CA ASP A 9 17.13 -1.81 -24.79
C ASP A 9 17.69 -3.14 -25.32
N PHE A 10 18.34 -3.95 -24.49
CA PHE A 10 18.79 -5.28 -24.90
C PHE A 10 17.61 -6.21 -25.18
N VAL A 11 16.53 -6.21 -24.38
CA VAL A 11 15.32 -7.05 -24.57
C VAL A 11 14.48 -6.59 -25.76
N VAL A 12 14.27 -5.28 -25.93
CA VAL A 12 13.50 -4.73 -27.06
C VAL A 12 14.29 -4.86 -28.37
N ASP A 13 15.60 -4.57 -28.38
CA ASP A 13 16.45 -4.78 -29.56
C ASP A 13 16.76 -6.29 -29.75
N PHE A 14 16.69 -7.14 -28.70
CA PHE A 14 16.73 -8.61 -28.81
C PHE A 14 15.54 -9.12 -29.59
N GLU A 15 14.30 -8.79 -29.17
CA GLU A 15 13.11 -9.29 -29.87
C GLU A 15 13.06 -8.74 -31.30
N THR A 16 13.46 -7.49 -31.53
CA THR A 16 13.37 -6.89 -32.87
C THR A 16 14.48 -7.37 -33.82
N LYS A 17 15.69 -7.69 -33.35
CA LYS A 17 16.77 -8.28 -34.19
C LYS A 17 16.73 -9.81 -34.28
N PHE A 18 16.27 -10.52 -33.25
CA PHE A 18 16.21 -11.98 -33.25
C PHE A 18 14.89 -12.60 -33.74
N THR A 19 13.83 -11.80 -33.94
CA THR A 19 12.58 -12.29 -34.56
C THR A 19 12.75 -12.78 -36.01
N THR A 20 13.83 -12.37 -36.70
CA THR A 20 14.12 -12.82 -38.06
C THR A 20 15.24 -13.87 -38.17
N ASP A 21 16.29 -13.84 -37.33
CA ASP A 21 17.47 -14.73 -37.53
C ASP A 21 17.68 -15.85 -36.48
N ALA A 22 17.21 -15.76 -35.22
CA ALA A 22 17.38 -16.85 -34.23
C ALA A 22 16.31 -17.95 -34.25
N ARG A 23 15.27 -17.83 -35.08
CA ARG A 23 14.28 -18.91 -35.30
C ARG A 23 14.86 -20.15 -36.00
N SER A 24 16.18 -20.23 -36.12
CA SER A 24 16.89 -21.15 -37.01
C SER A 24 17.83 -22.13 -36.31
N GLY A 25 18.18 -21.95 -35.02
CA GLY A 25 19.36 -22.62 -34.44
C GLY A 25 19.19 -23.65 -33.31
N HIS A 26 18.11 -23.66 -32.52
CA HIS A 26 18.22 -24.23 -31.16
C HIS A 26 17.39 -25.51 -30.95
N ASP A 27 18.04 -26.56 -30.40
CA ASP A 27 17.48 -27.82 -29.88
C ASP A 27 16.99 -28.91 -30.88
N GLY A 28 17.71 -29.11 -31.99
CA GLY A 28 17.42 -30.20 -32.95
C GLY A 28 17.44 -31.61 -32.34
N ALA A 29 18.29 -31.85 -31.33
CA ALA A 29 18.40 -33.14 -30.65
C ALA A 29 17.11 -33.53 -29.90
N SER A 30 16.50 -32.60 -29.16
CA SER A 30 15.24 -32.89 -28.46
C SER A 30 14.08 -33.13 -29.41
N LEU A 31 14.01 -32.36 -30.52
CA LEU A 31 13.00 -32.57 -31.55
C LEU A 31 13.11 -33.97 -32.18
N LEU A 32 14.33 -34.48 -32.38
CA LEU A 32 14.57 -35.85 -32.86
C LEU A 32 14.09 -36.89 -31.86
N ILE A 33 14.33 -36.70 -30.56
CA ILE A 33 13.84 -37.59 -29.50
C ILE A 33 12.31 -37.63 -29.50
N TYR A 34 11.64 -36.48 -29.58
CA TYR A 34 10.18 -36.42 -29.61
C TYR A 34 9.60 -37.07 -30.87
N ALA A 35 10.20 -36.82 -32.04
CA ALA A 35 9.81 -37.46 -33.28
C ALA A 35 9.99 -38.99 -33.23
N HIS A 36 11.09 -39.46 -32.64
CA HIS A 36 11.36 -40.88 -32.45
C HIS A 36 10.34 -41.54 -31.51
N ASN A 37 10.00 -40.89 -30.40
CA ASN A 37 8.99 -41.36 -29.45
C ASN A 37 7.61 -41.48 -30.10
N VAL A 38 7.20 -40.48 -30.89
CA VAL A 38 5.96 -40.55 -31.69
C VAL A 38 6.03 -41.73 -32.66
N LEU A 39 7.12 -41.89 -33.42
CA LEU A 39 7.29 -42.95 -34.41
C LEU A 39 7.13 -44.36 -33.81
N ASN A 40 7.64 -44.57 -32.60
CA ASN A 40 7.58 -45.86 -31.92
C ASN A 40 6.20 -46.19 -31.34
N ALA A 41 5.39 -45.17 -31.07
CA ALA A 41 4.11 -45.33 -30.38
C ALA A 41 2.88 -45.24 -31.29
N VAL A 42 3.01 -44.73 -32.52
CA VAL A 42 1.89 -44.61 -33.47
C VAL A 42 1.94 -45.64 -34.59
N GLU A 43 0.77 -46.04 -35.09
CA GLU A 43 0.69 -46.97 -36.22
C GLU A 43 1.06 -46.29 -37.54
N PRO A 44 1.80 -46.93 -38.45
CA PRO A 44 2.23 -46.32 -39.73
C PRO A 44 1.10 -45.82 -40.63
N ALA A 45 -0.11 -46.38 -40.47
CA ALA A 45 -1.28 -46.03 -41.24
C ALA A 45 -2.17 -44.95 -40.59
N SER A 46 -1.82 -44.50 -39.39
CA SER A 46 -2.57 -43.49 -38.63
C SER A 46 -2.42 -42.08 -39.22
N ASP A 47 -3.33 -41.18 -38.84
CA ASP A 47 -3.25 -39.77 -39.18
C ASP A 47 -2.05 -39.10 -38.49
N GLU A 48 -1.71 -39.52 -37.27
CA GLU A 48 -0.50 -39.07 -36.57
C GLU A 48 0.78 -39.43 -37.34
N ALA A 49 0.84 -40.62 -37.95
CA ALA A 49 1.94 -41.01 -38.81
C ALA A 49 2.06 -40.13 -40.07
N GLN A 50 0.93 -39.69 -40.63
CA GLN A 50 0.93 -38.71 -41.73
C GLN A 50 1.51 -37.38 -41.29
N VAL A 51 1.06 -36.87 -40.13
CA VAL A 51 1.55 -35.61 -39.55
C VAL A 51 3.05 -35.69 -39.30
N LEU A 52 3.53 -36.76 -38.65
CA LEU A 52 4.94 -36.92 -38.33
C LEU A 52 5.79 -36.94 -39.59
N VAL A 53 5.43 -37.72 -40.61
CA VAL A 53 6.21 -37.78 -41.86
C VAL A 53 6.19 -36.45 -42.60
N GLY A 54 5.06 -35.75 -42.62
CA GLY A 54 5.01 -34.41 -43.20
C GLY A 54 5.87 -33.40 -42.45
N TRP A 55 5.87 -33.48 -41.12
CA TRP A 55 6.71 -32.65 -40.29
C TRP A 55 8.21 -32.96 -40.50
N LEU A 56 8.60 -34.24 -40.56
CA LEU A 56 9.97 -34.66 -40.86
C LEU A 56 10.41 -34.15 -42.24
N ALA A 57 9.55 -34.24 -43.26
CA ALA A 57 9.84 -33.76 -44.61
C ALA A 57 10.08 -32.25 -44.65
N ARG A 58 9.30 -31.47 -43.89
CA ARG A 58 9.43 -30.00 -43.79
C ARG A 58 10.66 -29.56 -42.99
N ASN A 59 11.21 -30.42 -42.14
CA ASN A 59 12.36 -30.12 -41.28
C ASN A 59 13.63 -30.92 -41.61
N ARG A 60 13.63 -31.69 -42.71
CA ARG A 60 14.65 -32.71 -43.03
C ARG A 60 16.10 -32.20 -43.01
N GLU A 61 16.36 -31.04 -43.61
CA GLU A 61 17.70 -30.44 -43.65
C GLU A 61 18.21 -30.11 -42.25
N ARG A 62 17.36 -29.49 -41.42
CA ARG A 62 17.70 -29.09 -40.05
C ARG A 62 17.82 -30.27 -39.08
N LEU A 63 17.23 -31.42 -39.43
CA LEU A 63 17.29 -32.65 -38.65
C LEU A 63 18.38 -33.62 -39.16
N GLY A 64 19.13 -33.25 -40.20
CA GLY A 64 20.17 -34.11 -40.79
C GLY A 64 19.62 -35.39 -41.42
N LEU A 65 18.38 -35.37 -41.93
CA LEU A 65 17.74 -36.54 -42.54
C LEU A 65 18.00 -36.60 -44.04
N ASP A 66 18.37 -37.79 -44.52
CA ASP A 66 18.66 -38.05 -45.93
C ASP A 66 17.42 -37.77 -46.81
N GLU A 67 17.61 -37.02 -47.90
CA GLU A 67 16.54 -36.62 -48.81
C GLU A 67 15.88 -37.81 -49.52
N THR A 68 16.60 -38.93 -49.69
CA THR A 68 16.10 -40.16 -50.31
C THR A 68 15.01 -40.88 -49.49
N LEU A 69 14.84 -40.52 -48.21
CA LEU A 69 13.76 -41.02 -47.36
C LEU A 69 12.38 -40.46 -47.77
N PHE A 70 12.36 -39.34 -48.48
CA PHE A 70 11.17 -38.55 -48.78
C PHE A 70 10.75 -38.61 -50.25
N THR A 71 9.50 -38.30 -50.51
CA THR A 71 8.89 -38.16 -51.84
C THR A 71 8.30 -36.76 -52.01
N GLU A 72 8.14 -36.26 -53.24
CA GLU A 72 7.70 -34.89 -53.53
C GLU A 72 6.38 -34.47 -52.83
N GLY A 73 5.50 -35.43 -52.52
CA GLY A 73 4.24 -35.16 -51.82
C GLY A 73 4.32 -35.19 -50.29
N ASP A 74 5.42 -35.66 -49.68
CA ASP A 74 5.46 -35.91 -48.24
C ASP A 74 5.37 -34.62 -47.42
N SER A 75 5.89 -33.49 -47.93
CA SER A 75 5.80 -32.17 -47.28
C SER A 75 4.37 -31.67 -47.06
N GLY A 76 3.40 -32.16 -47.84
CA GLY A 76 1.97 -31.84 -47.72
C GLY A 76 1.19 -32.77 -46.79
N ARG A 77 1.81 -33.82 -46.21
CA ARG A 77 1.12 -34.72 -45.27
C ARG A 77 0.77 -34.01 -43.96
N GLY A 78 -0.37 -34.40 -43.39
CA GLY A 78 -0.91 -33.84 -42.15
C GLY A 78 -1.70 -32.53 -42.30
N GLU A 79 -1.75 -31.95 -43.51
CA GLU A 79 -2.60 -30.79 -43.78
C GLU A 79 -4.04 -31.21 -44.08
N ARG A 80 -5.03 -30.37 -43.70
CA ARG A 80 -6.49 -30.62 -43.78
C ARG A 80 -7.04 -31.05 -45.16
N ARG A 81 -6.23 -31.07 -46.22
CA ARG A 81 -6.61 -31.39 -47.60
C ARG A 81 -5.76 -32.47 -48.29
N SER A 82 -4.80 -33.10 -47.61
CA SER A 82 -3.95 -34.12 -48.24
C SER A 82 -4.65 -35.48 -48.33
N LYS A 83 -4.94 -35.96 -49.55
CA LYS A 83 -5.43 -37.34 -49.84
C LYS A 83 -4.27 -38.30 -50.16
N LEU A 84 -3.20 -38.26 -49.38
CA LEU A 84 -2.03 -39.10 -49.60
C LEU A 84 -2.25 -40.53 -49.06
N ARG A 85 -1.67 -41.52 -49.74
CA ARG A 85 -1.74 -42.92 -49.31
C ARG A 85 -1.03 -43.13 -47.96
N PRO A 86 -1.49 -44.04 -47.09
CA PRO A 86 -0.84 -44.37 -45.82
C PRO A 86 0.65 -44.72 -45.97
N VAL A 87 1.45 -44.45 -44.93
CA VAL A 87 2.89 -44.73 -44.96
C VAL A 87 3.11 -46.24 -44.81
N GLY A 88 3.81 -46.85 -45.77
CA GLY A 88 4.08 -48.29 -45.74
C GLY A 88 5.05 -48.70 -44.63
N LYS A 89 4.86 -49.89 -44.06
CA LYS A 89 5.68 -50.43 -42.95
C LYS A 89 7.20 -50.41 -43.22
N MET A 90 7.63 -50.63 -44.46
CA MET A 90 9.05 -50.62 -44.83
C MET A 90 9.64 -49.21 -44.75
N ARG A 91 8.92 -48.19 -45.26
CA ARG A 91 9.32 -46.78 -45.15
C ARG A 91 9.29 -46.31 -43.70
N TRP A 92 8.29 -46.74 -42.92
CA TRP A 92 8.20 -46.43 -41.49
C TRP A 92 9.43 -46.91 -40.71
N ARG A 93 9.88 -48.15 -40.95
CA ARG A 93 11.12 -48.69 -40.35
C ARG A 93 12.38 -47.94 -40.83
N ALA A 94 12.39 -47.43 -42.05
CA ALA A 94 13.51 -46.63 -42.55
C ALA A 94 13.60 -45.28 -41.82
N PHE A 95 12.47 -44.61 -41.57
CA PHE A 95 12.43 -43.42 -40.72
C PHE A 95 12.89 -43.72 -39.29
N GLY A 96 12.46 -44.84 -38.70
CA GLY A 96 12.90 -45.26 -37.37
C GLY A 96 14.43 -45.38 -37.27
N ARG A 97 15.06 -46.12 -38.19
CA ARG A 97 16.52 -46.26 -38.24
C ARG A 97 17.25 -44.93 -38.46
N ALA A 98 16.69 -44.05 -39.30
CA ALA A 98 17.29 -42.74 -39.56
C ALA A 98 17.26 -41.85 -38.30
N LEU A 99 16.15 -41.85 -37.56
CA LEU A 99 16.05 -41.12 -36.30
C LEU A 99 16.96 -41.71 -35.21
N GLU A 100 17.01 -43.04 -35.06
CA GLU A 100 17.92 -43.70 -34.11
C GLU A 100 19.39 -43.36 -34.38
N GLY A 101 19.80 -43.34 -35.65
CA GLY A 101 21.15 -42.98 -36.05
C GLY A 101 21.53 -41.53 -35.72
N GLN A 102 20.55 -40.60 -35.75
CA GLN A 102 20.77 -39.20 -35.40
C GLN A 102 20.69 -38.92 -33.89
N VAL A 103 19.85 -39.64 -33.14
CA VAL A 103 19.78 -39.52 -31.68
C VAL A 103 21.05 -40.07 -31.01
N GLY A 104 21.69 -41.10 -31.60
CA GLY A 104 22.89 -41.73 -31.07
C GLY A 104 24.23 -41.04 -31.38
N SER A 105 24.26 -40.00 -32.22
CA SER A 105 25.51 -39.37 -32.69
C SER A 105 26.17 -38.43 -31.67
N GLY A 106 25.44 -37.98 -30.64
CA GLY A 106 26.00 -37.44 -29.38
C GLY A 106 26.81 -36.14 -29.45
N GLU A 107 26.98 -35.49 -30.60
CA GLU A 107 27.65 -34.18 -30.65
C GLU A 107 26.72 -33.08 -30.11
N PRO A 108 27.12 -32.32 -29.08
CA PRO A 108 26.34 -31.21 -28.57
C PRO A 108 26.20 -30.16 -29.67
N LEU A 109 24.95 -29.89 -30.07
CA LEU A 109 24.63 -28.87 -31.05
C LEU A 109 25.12 -27.49 -30.55
N PRO A 110 25.77 -26.68 -31.39
CA PRO A 110 26.08 -25.30 -31.05
C PRO A 110 24.81 -24.57 -30.61
N HIS A 111 24.88 -23.85 -29.47
CA HIS A 111 23.79 -23.06 -28.90
C HIS A 111 22.59 -23.87 -28.35
N SER A 112 22.81 -24.99 -27.66
CA SER A 112 21.74 -25.67 -26.94
C SER A 112 21.19 -24.83 -25.78
N LEU A 113 19.86 -24.88 -25.57
CA LEU A 113 19.20 -24.32 -24.38
C LEU A 113 19.27 -25.25 -23.16
N ASP A 114 19.83 -26.47 -23.31
CA ASP A 114 19.93 -27.46 -22.23
C ASP A 114 20.52 -26.89 -20.93
N PRO A 115 21.65 -26.15 -20.93
CA PRO A 115 22.21 -25.63 -19.70
C PRO A 115 21.25 -24.66 -19.00
N GLY A 116 20.50 -23.88 -19.77
CA GLY A 116 19.49 -22.97 -19.26
C GLY A 116 18.28 -23.69 -18.66
N PHE A 117 17.78 -24.73 -19.33
CA PHE A 117 16.70 -25.57 -18.80
C PHE A 117 17.11 -26.25 -17.49
N ILE A 118 18.32 -26.80 -17.43
CA ILE A 118 18.86 -27.45 -16.22
C ILE A 118 18.98 -26.43 -15.10
N ALA A 119 19.62 -25.28 -15.34
CA ALA A 119 19.80 -24.25 -14.32
C ALA A 119 18.46 -23.76 -13.72
N VAL A 120 17.47 -23.48 -14.57
CA VAL A 120 16.14 -23.03 -14.12
C VAL A 120 15.40 -24.16 -13.40
N ALA A 121 15.44 -25.39 -13.91
CA ALA A 121 14.79 -26.52 -13.28
C ALA A 121 15.39 -26.87 -11.92
N ASP A 122 16.71 -26.86 -11.79
CA ASP A 122 17.41 -27.10 -10.53
C ASP A 122 17.02 -26.06 -9.48
N ALA A 123 17.00 -24.77 -9.85
CA ALA A 123 16.58 -23.68 -8.97
C ALA A 123 15.12 -23.81 -8.51
N LEU A 124 14.25 -24.35 -9.36
CA LEU A 124 12.84 -24.60 -9.06
C LEU A 124 12.61 -25.99 -8.43
N GLY A 125 13.66 -26.82 -8.32
CA GLY A 125 13.59 -28.22 -7.90
C GLY A 125 12.61 -29.04 -8.74
N LEU A 126 12.67 -28.87 -10.06
CA LEU A 126 11.94 -29.67 -11.05
C LEU A 126 12.87 -30.77 -11.57
N GLU A 127 12.50 -32.02 -11.33
CA GLU A 127 13.32 -33.18 -11.71
C GLU A 127 12.48 -34.22 -12.48
N GLY A 128 13.16 -35.09 -13.22
CA GLY A 128 12.55 -36.20 -13.94
C GLY A 128 11.39 -35.76 -14.85
N LEU A 129 10.18 -36.24 -14.55
CA LEU A 129 8.98 -35.96 -15.35
C LEU A 129 8.59 -34.47 -15.33
N ASP A 130 8.80 -33.76 -14.23
CA ASP A 130 8.47 -32.33 -14.12
C ASP A 130 9.38 -31.49 -15.03
N LEU A 131 10.68 -31.79 -15.08
CA LEU A 131 11.63 -31.16 -16.01
C LEU A 131 11.27 -31.46 -17.47
N ALA A 132 10.97 -32.72 -17.79
CA ALA A 132 10.60 -33.11 -19.16
C ALA A 132 9.33 -32.39 -19.65
N LEU A 133 8.31 -32.28 -18.79
CA LEU A 133 7.08 -31.56 -19.10
C LEU A 133 7.31 -30.04 -19.18
N PHE A 134 8.06 -29.47 -18.25
CA PHE A 134 8.41 -28.06 -18.27
C PHE A 134 9.12 -27.68 -19.58
N ARG A 135 10.08 -28.50 -20.01
CA ARG A 135 10.76 -28.34 -21.29
C ARG A 135 9.81 -28.36 -22.47
N LEU A 136 8.91 -29.35 -22.55
CA LEU A 136 7.93 -29.43 -23.65
C LEU A 136 7.02 -28.20 -23.72
N ILE A 137 6.54 -27.74 -22.57
CA ILE A 137 5.63 -26.59 -22.50
C ILE A 137 6.36 -25.31 -22.93
N VAL A 138 7.61 -25.11 -22.49
CA VAL A 138 8.43 -23.98 -22.93
C VAL A 138 8.77 -24.08 -24.43
N LEU A 139 9.15 -25.26 -24.93
CA LEU A 139 9.44 -25.48 -26.36
C LEU A 139 8.23 -25.21 -27.24
N TYR A 140 7.00 -25.46 -26.78
CA TYR A 140 5.78 -25.09 -27.49
C TYR A 140 5.67 -23.59 -27.76
N ARG A 141 6.20 -22.75 -26.85
CA ARG A 141 6.21 -21.30 -27.01
C ARG A 141 7.45 -20.78 -27.74
N LEU A 142 8.58 -21.49 -27.65
CA LEU A 142 9.87 -21.05 -28.19
C LEU A 142 10.16 -21.55 -29.61
N ASP A 143 9.71 -22.76 -29.98
CA ASP A 143 10.08 -23.40 -31.24
C ASP A 143 8.84 -23.71 -32.10
N ASN A 144 8.66 -22.90 -33.14
CA ASN A 144 7.59 -23.07 -34.14
C ASN A 144 7.57 -24.47 -34.79
N ARG A 145 8.72 -25.17 -34.87
CA ARG A 145 8.77 -26.53 -35.39
C ARG A 145 8.09 -27.47 -34.39
N PHE A 146 8.39 -27.35 -33.11
CA PHE A 146 7.76 -28.15 -32.07
C PHE A 146 6.26 -27.84 -31.97
N GLU A 147 5.88 -26.55 -31.95
CA GLU A 147 4.49 -26.10 -31.97
C GLU A 147 3.69 -26.77 -33.10
N ARG A 148 4.22 -26.72 -34.34
CA ARG A 148 3.59 -27.34 -35.52
C ARG A 148 3.50 -28.87 -35.43
N LEU A 149 4.48 -29.53 -34.81
CA LEU A 149 4.42 -30.98 -34.57
C LEU A 149 3.29 -31.29 -33.60
N PHE A 150 3.26 -30.58 -32.46
CA PHE A 150 2.26 -30.75 -31.42
C PHE A 150 0.84 -30.49 -31.95
N ASP A 151 0.61 -29.35 -32.58
CA ASP A 151 -0.69 -28.96 -33.14
C ASP A 151 -1.16 -29.90 -34.24
N GLY A 152 -0.23 -30.38 -35.08
CA GLY A 152 -0.52 -31.39 -36.09
C GLY A 152 -1.02 -32.68 -35.46
N LEU A 153 -0.33 -33.18 -34.42
CA LEU A 153 -0.71 -34.40 -33.71
C LEU A 153 -2.05 -34.22 -32.96
N ALA A 154 -2.27 -33.06 -32.36
CA ALA A 154 -3.54 -32.70 -31.73
C ALA A 154 -4.70 -32.68 -32.73
N SER A 155 -4.47 -32.10 -33.91
CA SER A 155 -5.45 -32.10 -35.00
C SER A 155 -5.74 -33.50 -35.53
N ALA A 156 -4.73 -34.38 -35.65
CA ALA A 156 -4.93 -35.78 -36.05
C ALA A 156 -5.80 -36.54 -35.06
N ARG A 157 -5.72 -36.21 -33.76
CA ARG A 157 -6.60 -36.74 -32.71
C ARG A 157 -7.98 -36.08 -32.62
N GLY A 158 -8.33 -35.22 -33.59
CA GLY A 158 -9.64 -34.59 -33.69
C GLY A 158 -9.90 -33.52 -32.62
N ARG A 159 -8.86 -33.01 -31.98
CA ARG A 159 -8.94 -32.03 -30.89
C ARG A 159 -7.93 -30.90 -31.15
N PRO A 160 -8.26 -29.86 -31.93
CA PRO A 160 -7.41 -28.67 -32.04
C PRO A 160 -7.66 -27.71 -30.85
N GLY A 161 -6.60 -27.05 -30.34
CA GLY A 161 -6.70 -26.01 -29.30
C GLY A 161 -5.84 -26.27 -28.04
N ILE A 162 -6.09 -25.52 -26.97
CA ILE A 162 -5.60 -25.57 -25.56
C ILE A 162 -4.69 -26.74 -25.12
N LEU A 163 -3.43 -26.45 -24.76
CA LEU A 163 -2.36 -27.41 -24.40
C LEU A 163 -2.73 -28.47 -23.34
N ARG A 164 -3.39 -28.09 -22.24
CA ARG A 164 -3.69 -29.02 -21.13
C ARG A 164 -4.62 -30.15 -21.50
N ARG A 165 -5.39 -30.04 -22.60
CA ARG A 165 -6.36 -31.04 -23.03
C ARG A 165 -5.73 -32.32 -23.59
N TYR A 166 -4.39 -32.40 -23.68
CA TYR A 166 -3.66 -33.53 -24.27
C TYR A 166 -2.62 -34.20 -23.36
N PRO A 167 -2.99 -34.67 -22.15
CA PRO A 167 -2.08 -35.47 -21.35
C PRO A 167 -1.58 -36.72 -22.10
N ASP A 168 -2.35 -37.22 -23.05
CA ASP A 168 -2.02 -38.31 -23.97
C ASP A 168 -1.04 -37.92 -25.08
N LEU A 169 -0.93 -36.65 -25.49
CA LEU A 169 0.10 -36.19 -26.42
C LEU A 169 1.42 -35.92 -25.69
N PHE A 170 1.35 -35.30 -24.51
CA PHE A 170 2.53 -35.20 -23.66
C PHE A 170 3.11 -36.59 -23.34
N ALA A 171 2.24 -37.57 -23.05
CA ALA A 171 2.62 -38.97 -22.81
C ALA A 171 3.33 -39.58 -24.02
N LEU A 172 2.81 -39.32 -25.21
CA LEU A 172 3.40 -39.76 -26.46
C LEU A 172 4.80 -39.18 -26.67
N LEU A 173 4.99 -37.89 -26.39
CA LEU A 173 6.23 -37.17 -26.68
C LEU A 173 7.35 -37.51 -25.68
N ILE A 174 7.03 -37.74 -24.40
CA ILE A 174 8.03 -38.08 -23.37
C ILE A 174 8.04 -39.55 -22.94
N SER A 175 7.27 -40.41 -23.64
CA SER A 175 7.11 -41.82 -23.31
C SER A 175 6.64 -42.09 -21.87
N GLY A 176 5.63 -41.34 -21.41
CA GLY A 176 5.05 -41.43 -20.07
C GLY A 176 3.60 -41.94 -20.03
N SER A 177 2.99 -41.97 -18.85
CA SER A 177 1.55 -42.25 -18.69
C SER A 177 0.71 -40.97 -18.71
N PRO A 178 -0.44 -40.93 -19.41
CA PRO A 178 -1.36 -39.80 -19.37
C PRO A 178 -1.84 -39.47 -17.93
N ALA A 179 -1.98 -40.49 -17.08
CA ALA A 179 -2.40 -40.30 -15.69
C ALA A 179 -1.32 -39.59 -14.86
N GLU A 180 -0.05 -39.95 -15.05
CA GLU A 180 1.09 -39.32 -14.38
C GLU A 180 1.25 -37.87 -14.80
N ILE A 181 1.05 -37.57 -16.08
CA ILE A 181 1.13 -36.22 -16.63
C ILE A 181 0.01 -35.34 -16.08
N ASN A 182 -1.23 -35.84 -16.08
CA ASN A 182 -2.35 -35.08 -15.55
C ASN A 182 -2.15 -34.77 -14.05
N ALA A 183 -1.47 -35.64 -13.31
CA ALA A 183 -1.11 -35.38 -11.91
C ALA A 183 -0.14 -34.20 -11.74
N ARG A 184 0.72 -33.90 -12.73
CA ARG A 184 1.68 -32.77 -12.69
C ARG A 184 1.04 -31.39 -12.93
N PHE A 185 -0.22 -31.35 -13.36
CA PHE A 185 -0.99 -30.12 -13.51
C PHE A 185 -1.93 -29.85 -12.33
N ARG A 186 -1.82 -30.61 -11.23
CA ARG A 186 -2.56 -30.34 -10.00
C ARG A 186 -1.94 -29.14 -9.27
N ALA A 187 -2.74 -28.43 -8.48
CA ALA A 187 -2.31 -27.22 -7.78
C ALA A 187 -1.16 -27.45 -6.77
N ASP A 188 -0.94 -28.67 -6.31
CA ASP A 188 0.14 -29.08 -5.41
C ASP A 188 1.37 -29.67 -6.12
N ALA A 189 1.31 -29.86 -7.44
CA ALA A 189 2.43 -30.40 -8.20
C ALA A 189 3.57 -29.37 -8.32
N PRO A 190 4.85 -29.80 -8.38
CA PRO A 190 6.01 -28.91 -8.35
C PRO A 190 5.97 -27.76 -9.36
N MET A 191 5.55 -28.01 -10.60
CA MET A 191 5.49 -26.99 -11.66
C MET A 191 4.46 -25.89 -11.39
N VAL A 192 3.30 -26.26 -10.86
CA VAL A 192 2.21 -25.31 -10.55
C VAL A 192 2.48 -24.62 -9.21
N ALA A 193 2.95 -25.36 -8.21
CA ALA A 193 3.23 -24.85 -6.87
C ALA A 193 4.42 -23.87 -6.85
N SER A 194 5.40 -24.05 -7.73
CA SER A 194 6.52 -23.11 -7.92
C SER A 194 6.13 -21.84 -8.69
N GLY A 195 4.94 -21.80 -9.30
CA GLY A 195 4.54 -20.70 -10.20
C GLY A 195 5.22 -20.75 -11.57
N ALA A 196 5.95 -21.82 -11.89
CA ALA A 196 6.61 -21.97 -13.19
C ALA A 196 5.59 -22.03 -14.34
N ILE A 197 4.46 -22.67 -14.07
CA ILE A 197 3.29 -22.65 -14.95
C ILE A 197 2.04 -22.27 -14.17
N ARG A 198 1.09 -21.72 -14.90
CA ARG A 198 -0.28 -21.49 -14.46
C ARG A 198 -1.24 -22.09 -15.46
N VAL A 199 -2.44 -22.40 -14.99
CA VAL A 199 -3.51 -22.87 -15.85
C VAL A 199 -4.69 -21.94 -15.67
N ASP A 200 -5.16 -21.35 -16.77
CA ASP A 200 -6.35 -20.50 -16.76
C ASP A 200 -7.67 -21.30 -16.78
N ASP A 201 -8.80 -20.60 -16.75
CA ASP A 201 -10.14 -21.19 -16.71
C ASP A 201 -10.50 -21.96 -17.98
N ASP A 202 -9.93 -21.58 -19.12
CA ASP A 202 -10.10 -22.29 -20.39
C ASP A 202 -9.24 -23.58 -20.42
N GLY A 203 -8.27 -23.66 -19.52
CA GLY A 203 -7.34 -24.76 -19.34
C GLY A 203 -6.03 -24.55 -20.10
N ASP A 204 -5.75 -23.36 -20.63
CA ASP A 204 -4.47 -23.11 -21.30
C ASP A 204 -3.35 -22.96 -20.29
N ILE A 205 -2.16 -23.40 -20.71
CA ILE A 205 -0.98 -23.37 -19.86
C ILE A 205 -0.24 -22.07 -20.16
N GLN A 206 -0.20 -21.20 -19.16
CA GLN A 206 0.59 -19.97 -19.16
C GLN A 206 1.92 -20.25 -18.48
N ILE A 207 3.00 -19.74 -19.05
CA ILE A 207 4.36 -19.83 -18.49
C ILE A 207 4.73 -18.44 -18.02
N ALA A 208 5.40 -18.32 -16.88
CA ALA A 208 6.02 -17.05 -16.51
C ALA A 208 7.09 -16.70 -17.56
N SER A 209 6.87 -15.68 -18.38
CA SER A 209 7.73 -15.40 -19.54
C SER A 209 9.16 -15.02 -19.12
N ARG A 210 9.37 -14.51 -17.90
CA ARG A 210 10.71 -14.34 -17.29
C ARG A 210 11.53 -15.62 -17.28
N LEU A 211 10.91 -16.79 -17.12
CA LEU A 211 11.62 -18.07 -17.18
C LEU A 211 12.17 -18.33 -18.58
N ILE A 212 11.47 -17.90 -19.62
CA ILE A 212 11.92 -18.04 -21.00
C ILE A 212 13.20 -17.23 -21.23
N ALA A 213 13.17 -15.93 -20.87
CA ALA A 213 14.34 -15.06 -20.96
C ALA A 213 15.52 -15.60 -20.13
N LEU A 214 15.22 -16.13 -18.94
CA LEU A 214 16.23 -16.68 -18.03
C LEU A 214 16.87 -17.97 -18.55
N ILE A 215 16.11 -18.86 -19.19
CA ILE A 215 16.64 -20.06 -19.84
C ILE A 215 17.66 -19.65 -20.92
N HIS A 216 17.34 -18.65 -21.75
CA HIS A 216 18.28 -18.15 -22.75
C HIS A 216 19.55 -17.56 -22.12
N ALA A 217 19.41 -16.69 -21.12
CA ALA A 217 20.56 -16.06 -20.46
C ALA A 217 21.46 -17.08 -19.74
N CYS A 218 20.86 -18.07 -19.06
CA CYS A 218 21.60 -19.15 -18.41
C CYS A 218 22.29 -20.06 -19.43
N ALA A 219 21.68 -20.32 -20.59
CA ALA A 219 22.29 -21.12 -21.65
C ALA A 219 23.56 -20.47 -22.24
N LEU A 220 23.64 -19.13 -22.19
CA LEU A 220 24.84 -18.37 -22.58
C LEU A 220 25.90 -18.31 -21.47
N GLY A 221 25.57 -18.71 -20.24
CA GLY A 221 26.44 -18.63 -19.07
C GLY A 221 26.50 -17.24 -18.43
N ASP A 222 25.58 -16.34 -18.81
CA ASP A 222 25.63 -14.92 -18.45
C ASP A 222 24.74 -14.57 -17.23
N ALA A 223 24.00 -15.52 -16.68
CA ALA A 223 23.00 -15.26 -15.64
C ALA A 223 22.97 -16.30 -14.51
N ASP A 224 22.68 -15.83 -13.29
CA ASP A 224 22.34 -16.66 -12.13
C ASP A 224 20.84 -16.59 -11.87
N VAL A 225 20.17 -17.76 -11.83
CA VAL A 225 18.71 -17.86 -11.74
C VAL A 225 18.14 -17.13 -10.53
N ARG A 226 18.79 -17.29 -9.36
CA ARG A 226 18.32 -16.65 -8.12
C ARG A 226 18.44 -15.14 -8.21
N THR A 227 19.57 -14.64 -8.69
CA THR A 227 19.84 -13.20 -8.80
C THR A 227 18.88 -12.53 -9.78
N GLU A 228 18.60 -13.15 -10.92
CA GLU A 228 17.68 -12.60 -11.92
C GLU A 228 16.22 -12.62 -11.48
N LEU A 229 15.78 -13.67 -10.79
CA LEU A 229 14.40 -13.74 -10.28
C LEU A 229 14.15 -12.76 -9.13
N LEU A 230 15.07 -12.71 -8.15
CA LEU A 230 14.91 -11.86 -6.95
C LEU A 230 15.27 -10.39 -7.19
N GLY A 231 16.09 -10.11 -8.20
CA GLY A 231 16.64 -8.78 -8.44
C GLY A 231 17.60 -8.30 -7.33
N ALA A 232 18.06 -7.07 -7.49
CA ALA A 232 18.95 -6.44 -6.51
C ALA A 232 18.20 -6.14 -5.20
N PRO A 233 18.83 -6.37 -4.02
CA PRO A 233 18.21 -6.06 -2.75
C PRO A 233 18.01 -4.55 -2.57
N VAL A 234 16.92 -4.18 -1.92
CA VAL A 234 16.58 -2.78 -1.61
C VAL A 234 17.29 -2.34 -0.34
N ALA A 235 18.02 -1.24 -0.44
CA ALA A 235 18.68 -0.61 0.69
C ALA A 235 17.71 0.28 1.49
N ALA A 236 17.83 0.24 2.81
CA ALA A 236 17.12 1.16 3.69
C ALA A 236 17.50 2.60 3.40
N ARG A 237 16.49 3.43 3.16
CA ARG A 237 16.66 4.87 3.04
C ARG A 237 16.47 5.58 4.38
N LEU A 238 15.74 5.00 5.32
CA LEU A 238 15.55 5.62 6.62
C LEU A 238 16.23 4.76 7.69
N PRO A 239 16.75 5.37 8.75
CA PRO A 239 17.27 4.60 9.87
C PRO A 239 16.10 3.97 10.65
N TRP A 240 16.35 2.83 11.30
CA TRP A 240 15.34 2.14 12.13
C TRP A 240 14.66 3.04 13.16
N VAL A 241 15.41 3.99 13.74
CA VAL A 241 14.89 4.94 14.74
C VAL A 241 13.68 5.74 14.23
N ALA A 242 13.56 5.96 12.92
CA ALA A 242 12.47 6.71 12.30
C ALA A 242 11.09 6.05 12.45
N PHE A 243 11.05 4.74 12.77
CA PHE A 243 9.82 3.97 12.89
C PHE A 243 9.50 3.51 14.32
N ARG A 244 10.33 3.89 15.31
CA ARG A 244 10.12 3.50 16.72
C ARG A 244 8.83 4.06 17.34
N HIS A 245 8.23 5.10 16.75
CA HIS A 245 6.94 5.66 17.21
C HIS A 245 5.78 4.67 17.04
N LEU A 246 5.93 3.64 16.20
CA LEU A 246 4.96 2.54 16.08
C LEU A 246 4.94 1.66 17.34
N GLY A 247 5.86 1.85 18.28
CA GLY A 247 5.77 1.32 19.64
C GLY A 247 6.06 -0.17 19.74
N SER A 248 5.30 -0.88 20.57
CA SER A 248 5.55 -2.30 20.86
C SER A 248 5.30 -3.22 19.66
N GLU A 249 4.37 -2.86 18.77
CA GLU A 249 3.97 -3.68 17.62
C GLU A 249 5.14 -3.91 16.66
N ILE A 250 5.85 -2.84 16.30
CA ILE A 250 6.98 -2.91 15.37
C ILE A 250 8.20 -3.63 16.00
N GLU A 251 8.41 -3.48 17.31
CA GLU A 251 9.46 -4.21 18.04
C GLU A 251 9.10 -5.70 18.23
N ILE A 252 7.82 -6.07 18.27
CA ILE A 252 7.39 -7.47 18.20
C ILE A 252 7.69 -8.03 16.81
N ALA A 253 7.31 -7.33 15.73
CA ALA A 253 7.64 -7.78 14.36
C ALA A 253 9.15 -7.99 14.16
N ARG A 254 9.98 -7.06 14.65
CA ARG A 254 11.44 -7.22 14.64
C ARG A 254 11.90 -8.49 15.35
N ARG A 255 11.36 -8.81 16.52
CA ARG A 255 11.69 -10.04 17.24
C ARG A 255 11.21 -11.30 16.53
N VAL A 256 9.98 -11.29 16.00
CA VAL A 256 9.41 -12.43 15.25
C VAL A 256 10.25 -12.73 14.02
N LEU A 257 10.52 -11.71 13.19
CA LEU A 257 11.35 -11.88 11.99
C LEU A 257 12.77 -12.33 12.36
N ARG A 258 13.40 -11.73 13.38
CA ARG A 258 14.73 -12.16 13.84
C ARG A 258 14.77 -13.65 14.19
N GLN A 259 13.78 -14.14 14.94
CA GLN A 259 13.74 -15.55 15.33
C GLN A 259 13.47 -16.47 14.14
N ALA A 260 12.55 -16.09 13.25
CA ALA A 260 12.27 -16.84 12.03
C ALA A 260 13.50 -16.95 11.13
N ILE A 261 14.22 -15.84 10.92
CA ILE A 261 15.46 -15.78 10.16
C ILE A 261 16.53 -16.65 10.82
N ALA A 262 16.72 -16.52 12.14
CA ALA A 262 17.73 -17.29 12.87
C ALA A 262 17.45 -18.81 12.86
N ALA A 263 16.17 -19.22 12.89
CA ALA A 263 15.78 -20.62 12.78
C ALA A 263 16.01 -21.16 11.36
N GLY A 264 15.80 -20.33 10.33
CA GLY A 264 16.04 -20.67 8.92
C GLY A 264 15.07 -21.69 8.32
N ASN A 265 14.24 -22.33 9.14
CA ASN A 265 13.27 -23.37 8.74
C ASN A 265 11.81 -23.05 9.14
N GLU A 266 11.58 -21.95 9.85
CA GLU A 266 10.23 -21.52 10.25
C GLU A 266 9.46 -21.06 9.01
N ARG A 267 8.25 -21.59 8.81
CA ARG A 267 7.44 -21.35 7.61
C ARG A 267 6.23 -20.49 7.93
N GLY A 268 5.72 -19.78 6.92
CA GLY A 268 4.48 -19.02 7.03
C GLY A 268 4.60 -17.78 7.92
N VAL A 269 5.78 -17.15 7.96
CA VAL A 269 6.01 -15.93 8.74
C VAL A 269 5.69 -14.71 7.90
N HIS A 270 4.59 -14.02 8.23
CA HIS A 270 4.06 -12.89 7.46
C HIS A 270 3.77 -11.69 8.38
N VAL A 271 4.34 -10.53 8.05
CA VAL A 271 4.07 -9.26 8.74
C VAL A 271 3.33 -8.33 7.79
N LEU A 272 2.10 -7.95 8.10
CA LEU A 272 1.34 -6.97 7.31
C LEU A 272 1.55 -5.56 7.87
N LEU A 273 2.07 -4.66 7.05
CA LEU A 273 2.13 -3.22 7.26
C LEU A 273 1.00 -2.57 6.47
N TYR A 274 0.04 -1.93 7.15
CA TYR A 274 -1.09 -1.28 6.51
C TYR A 274 -1.25 0.17 6.95
N GLY A 275 -1.93 0.99 6.14
CA GLY A 275 -2.23 2.38 6.47
C GLY A 275 -2.28 3.27 5.23
N PRO A 276 -2.63 4.56 5.38
CA PRO A 276 -2.79 5.48 4.25
C PRO A 276 -1.58 5.51 3.29
N PRO A 277 -1.80 5.87 2.01
CA PRO A 277 -0.72 6.04 1.06
C PRO A 277 0.26 7.11 1.53
N GLY A 278 1.55 6.89 1.28
CA GLY A 278 2.58 7.84 1.67
C GLY A 278 2.89 7.91 3.16
N THR A 279 2.54 6.91 3.98
CA THR A 279 2.98 6.79 5.39
C THR A 279 4.37 6.15 5.58
N GLY A 280 4.95 5.61 4.49
CA GLY A 280 6.30 5.02 4.49
C GLY A 280 6.36 3.53 4.83
N LYS A 281 5.36 2.74 4.41
CA LYS A 281 5.30 1.28 4.61
C LYS A 281 6.51 0.55 4.00
N THR A 282 6.82 0.82 2.75
CA THR A 282 7.97 0.27 2.01
C THR A 282 9.29 0.59 2.72
N GLU A 283 9.47 1.85 3.12
CA GLU A 283 10.65 2.29 3.85
C GLU A 283 10.74 1.71 5.27
N CYS A 284 9.60 1.48 5.93
CA CYS A 284 9.55 0.78 7.22
C CYS A 284 10.07 -0.65 7.06
N ALA A 285 9.61 -1.38 6.03
CA ALA A 285 10.09 -2.72 5.71
C ALA A 285 11.60 -2.73 5.40
N ALA A 286 12.08 -1.79 4.59
CA ALA A 286 13.51 -1.66 4.27
C ALA A 286 14.35 -1.37 5.52
N SER A 287 13.90 -0.46 6.38
CA SER A 287 14.59 -0.12 7.63
C SER A 287 14.61 -1.29 8.62
N LEU A 288 13.52 -2.07 8.66
CA LEU A 288 13.41 -3.29 9.47
C LEU A 288 14.40 -4.35 9.00
N ALA A 289 14.49 -4.59 7.69
CA ALA A 289 15.46 -5.55 7.13
C ALA A 289 16.91 -5.13 7.40
N ALA A 290 17.23 -3.84 7.24
CA ALA A 290 18.55 -3.32 7.53
C ALA A 290 18.93 -3.44 9.02
N GLU A 291 17.99 -3.18 9.94
CA GLU A 291 18.18 -3.38 11.38
C GLU A 291 18.38 -4.85 11.75
N LEU A 292 17.80 -5.77 10.98
CA LEU A 292 18.00 -7.22 11.13
C LEU A 292 19.27 -7.73 10.46
N GLY A 293 19.95 -6.90 9.64
CA GLY A 293 21.15 -7.29 8.91
C GLY A 293 20.90 -8.27 7.76
N VAL A 294 19.69 -8.27 7.19
CA VAL A 294 19.28 -9.18 6.09
C VAL A 294 18.97 -8.43 4.81
N ARG A 295 19.02 -9.15 3.68
CA ARG A 295 18.66 -8.60 2.37
C ARG A 295 17.15 -8.47 2.26
N LEU A 296 16.66 -7.31 1.80
CA LEU A 296 15.27 -7.12 1.42
C LEU A 296 15.14 -7.22 -0.09
N HIS A 297 14.29 -8.13 -0.60
CA HIS A 297 13.94 -8.17 -2.02
C HIS A 297 12.48 -7.74 -2.22
N VAL A 298 12.23 -6.86 -3.18
CA VAL A 298 10.86 -6.46 -3.53
C VAL A 298 10.38 -7.31 -4.69
N ILE A 299 9.21 -7.92 -4.52
CA ILE A 299 8.69 -8.94 -5.43
C ILE A 299 7.41 -8.43 -6.10
N GLY A 300 7.28 -8.70 -7.41
CA GLY A 300 6.08 -8.37 -8.18
C GLY A 300 5.96 -6.90 -8.61
N GLU A 301 7.05 -6.12 -8.62
CA GLU A 301 7.10 -4.77 -9.21
C GLU A 301 7.56 -4.75 -10.67
N ARG A 302 8.25 -5.82 -11.11
CA ARG A 302 8.84 -5.87 -12.45
C ARG A 302 7.79 -6.40 -13.43
N SER A 303 7.62 -5.72 -14.55
CA SER A 303 6.93 -6.27 -15.71
C SER A 303 7.91 -6.52 -16.85
N GLU A 304 7.52 -7.43 -17.73
CA GLU A 304 8.32 -7.84 -18.89
C GLU A 304 8.27 -6.82 -20.03
N HIS A 305 7.30 -5.88 -20.03
CA HIS A 305 7.02 -4.96 -21.14
C HIS A 305 7.13 -3.48 -20.75
N GLY A 306 7.73 -3.17 -19.59
CA GLY A 306 7.73 -1.81 -19.02
C GLY A 306 6.33 -1.28 -18.66
N ARG A 307 5.32 -2.16 -18.65
CA ARG A 307 3.93 -1.88 -18.23
C ARG A 307 3.75 -2.20 -16.76
N GLU A 308 2.56 -1.99 -16.23
CA GLU A 308 2.22 -2.49 -14.89
C GLU A 308 2.03 -4.03 -14.96
N PRO A 309 2.65 -4.81 -14.05
CA PRO A 309 2.54 -6.26 -14.09
C PRO A 309 1.10 -6.71 -13.79
N SER A 310 0.64 -7.75 -14.49
CA SER A 310 -0.68 -8.32 -14.25
C SER A 310 -0.76 -9.02 -12.88
N ARG A 311 -1.96 -9.18 -12.32
CA ARG A 311 -2.15 -9.93 -11.06
C ARG A 311 -1.52 -11.32 -11.10
N GLY A 312 -1.58 -11.98 -12.27
CA GLY A 312 -1.00 -13.29 -12.47
C GLY A 312 0.51 -13.32 -12.57
N GLU A 313 1.11 -12.32 -13.22
CA GLU A 313 2.56 -12.12 -13.21
C GLU A 313 3.08 -11.90 -11.80
N ARG A 314 2.44 -11.00 -11.03
CA ARG A 314 2.82 -10.69 -9.64
C ARG A 314 2.75 -11.93 -8.75
N LEU A 315 1.71 -12.77 -8.90
CA LEU A 315 1.61 -14.03 -8.18
C LEU A 315 2.70 -15.03 -8.58
N SER A 316 2.99 -15.15 -9.87
CA SER A 316 4.01 -16.07 -10.38
C SER A 316 5.39 -15.67 -9.87
N ASP A 317 5.73 -14.39 -9.94
CA ASP A 317 6.96 -13.82 -9.39
C ASP A 317 7.11 -14.11 -7.90
N LEU A 318 6.01 -14.00 -7.14
CA LEU A 318 6.00 -14.32 -5.73
C LEU A 318 6.26 -15.81 -5.43
N LEU A 319 5.60 -16.70 -6.17
CA LEU A 319 5.80 -18.15 -6.01
C LEU A 319 7.22 -18.56 -6.41
N LEU A 320 7.74 -18.02 -7.52
CA LEU A 320 9.11 -18.26 -7.99
C LEU A 320 10.13 -17.75 -6.96
N ALA A 321 9.95 -16.53 -6.44
CA ALA A 321 10.84 -15.96 -5.43
C ALA A 321 10.89 -16.79 -4.14
N GLN A 322 9.74 -17.29 -3.69
CA GLN A 322 9.64 -18.18 -2.53
C GLN A 322 10.27 -19.55 -2.79
N ARG A 323 10.30 -19.99 -4.06
CA ARG A 323 10.94 -21.25 -4.43
C ARG A 323 12.46 -21.17 -4.45
N VAL A 324 13.01 -20.11 -5.05
CA VAL A 324 14.48 -19.93 -5.19
C VAL A 324 15.12 -19.31 -3.95
N GLY A 325 14.32 -18.75 -3.06
CA GLY A 325 14.75 -18.10 -1.83
C GLY A 325 15.41 -19.03 -0.84
N ALA A 326 16.40 -18.52 -0.12
CA ALA A 326 16.99 -19.20 1.03
C ALA A 326 16.45 -18.57 2.33
N GLY A 327 15.74 -19.39 3.12
CA GLY A 327 15.38 -19.02 4.49
C GLY A 327 16.63 -18.68 5.30
N GLY A 328 16.56 -17.61 6.10
CA GLY A 328 17.66 -17.17 6.97
C GLY A 328 18.62 -16.12 6.38
N GLU A 329 18.55 -15.81 5.09
CA GLU A 329 19.42 -14.80 4.45
C GLU A 329 18.68 -13.55 3.95
N ALA A 330 17.36 -13.63 3.82
CA ALA A 330 16.54 -12.61 3.19
C ALA A 330 15.14 -12.51 3.81
N VAL A 331 14.52 -11.36 3.57
CA VAL A 331 13.09 -11.09 3.77
C VAL A 331 12.56 -10.54 2.45
N TYR A 332 11.32 -10.89 2.12
CA TYR A 332 10.66 -10.38 0.91
C TYR A 332 9.64 -9.33 1.25
N LEU A 333 9.55 -8.29 0.42
CA LEU A 333 8.50 -7.28 0.47
C LEU A 333 7.60 -7.46 -0.74
N PHE A 334 6.30 -7.57 -0.49
CA PHE A 334 5.28 -7.48 -1.53
C PHE A 334 4.51 -6.17 -1.29
N ASP A 335 4.82 -5.15 -2.10
CA ASP A 335 4.19 -3.83 -1.99
C ASP A 335 2.83 -3.80 -2.71
N GLU A 336 1.96 -2.85 -2.37
CA GLU A 336 0.59 -2.74 -2.93
C GLU A 336 -0.15 -4.10 -2.95
N ALA A 337 -0.08 -4.81 -1.83
CA ALA A 337 -0.56 -6.17 -1.73
C ALA A 337 -2.06 -6.30 -2.02
N GLU A 338 -2.85 -5.24 -1.83
CA GLU A 338 -4.28 -5.19 -2.16
C GLU A 338 -4.60 -5.61 -3.61
N ASP A 339 -3.72 -5.32 -4.57
CA ASP A 339 -3.89 -5.70 -5.97
C ASP A 339 -3.85 -7.20 -6.20
N LEU A 340 -3.18 -7.95 -5.32
CA LEU A 340 -3.14 -9.40 -5.37
C LEU A 340 -4.47 -10.01 -4.89
N PHE A 341 -5.16 -9.35 -3.96
CA PHE A 341 -6.36 -9.87 -3.31
C PHE A 341 -7.67 -9.34 -3.91
N ARG A 342 -7.65 -8.17 -4.56
CA ARG A 342 -8.82 -7.58 -5.20
C ARG A 342 -8.81 -7.86 -6.71
N PRO A 343 -9.75 -8.66 -7.25
CA PRO A 343 -9.85 -8.83 -8.69
C PRO A 343 -10.20 -7.48 -9.35
N ARG A 344 -9.42 -7.07 -10.35
CA ARG A 344 -9.80 -5.93 -11.20
C ARG A 344 -10.95 -6.36 -12.11
N SER A 345 -11.83 -5.43 -12.52
CA SER A 345 -13.02 -5.75 -13.33
C SER A 345 -12.72 -6.40 -14.69
N PHE A 346 -11.47 -6.33 -15.15
CA PHE A 346 -10.99 -6.94 -16.38
C PHE A 346 -10.16 -8.22 -16.17
N ASP A 347 -9.94 -8.63 -14.92
CA ASP A 347 -9.21 -9.87 -14.63
C ASP A 347 -10.10 -11.05 -15.02
N ARG A 348 -9.71 -11.75 -16.08
CA ARG A 348 -10.30 -13.04 -16.48
C ARG A 348 -9.70 -14.22 -15.72
N GLU A 349 -8.80 -13.94 -14.76
CA GLU A 349 -8.06 -14.97 -14.06
C GLU A 349 -8.84 -15.50 -12.85
N PRO A 350 -8.85 -16.83 -12.61
CA PRO A 350 -9.47 -17.41 -11.43
C PRO A 350 -8.83 -16.88 -10.15
N ASP A 351 -9.67 -16.63 -9.15
CA ASP A 351 -9.22 -16.12 -7.86
C ASP A 351 -8.29 -17.15 -7.17
N PRO A 352 -6.99 -16.86 -7.00
CA PRO A 352 -5.99 -17.83 -6.57
C PRO A 352 -6.02 -18.04 -5.04
N LYS A 353 -7.20 -18.00 -4.42
CA LYS A 353 -7.39 -18.13 -2.96
C LYS A 353 -6.67 -19.33 -2.38
N ILE A 354 -6.75 -20.49 -3.03
CA ILE A 354 -6.09 -21.71 -2.56
C ILE A 354 -4.56 -21.57 -2.61
N PHE A 355 -4.02 -21.00 -3.67
CA PHE A 355 -2.58 -20.76 -3.81
C PHE A 355 -2.08 -19.78 -2.76
N ILE A 356 -2.78 -18.67 -2.56
CA ILE A 356 -2.40 -17.67 -1.57
C ILE A 356 -2.50 -18.24 -0.16
N HIS A 357 -3.53 -19.01 0.17
CA HIS A 357 -3.63 -19.63 1.50
C HIS A 357 -2.48 -20.60 1.78
N ARG A 358 -2.12 -21.44 0.80
CA ARG A 358 -0.98 -22.36 0.92
C ARG A 358 0.34 -21.63 1.04
N LEU A 359 0.52 -20.56 0.27
CA LEU A 359 1.67 -19.68 0.37
C LEU A 359 1.80 -19.10 1.78
N LEU A 360 0.70 -18.55 2.31
CA LEU A 360 0.66 -17.96 3.64
C LEU A 360 0.93 -18.97 4.78
N GLU A 361 0.66 -20.26 4.55
CA GLU A 361 0.92 -21.33 5.52
C GLU A 361 2.33 -21.92 5.39
N GLY A 362 2.89 -21.92 4.18
CA GLY A 362 4.07 -22.72 3.84
C GLY A 362 5.28 -21.94 3.34
N ALA A 363 5.21 -20.61 3.22
CA ALA A 363 6.29 -19.77 2.70
C ALA A 363 7.60 -19.99 3.48
N PRO A 364 8.69 -20.43 2.83
CA PRO A 364 9.97 -20.66 3.49
C PRO A 364 10.74 -19.38 3.80
N VAL A 365 10.52 -18.30 3.04
CA VAL A 365 11.16 -16.99 3.30
C VAL A 365 10.15 -16.06 3.97
N PRO A 366 10.51 -15.45 5.13
CA PRO A 366 9.64 -14.49 5.79
C PRO A 366 9.26 -13.32 4.87
N MET A 367 8.01 -12.88 4.98
CA MET A 367 7.43 -11.87 4.10
C MET A 367 6.90 -10.66 4.87
N ILE A 368 7.11 -9.49 4.30
CA ILE A 368 6.48 -8.24 4.69
C ILE A 368 5.44 -7.86 3.62
N TRP A 369 4.22 -7.79 4.11
CA TRP A 369 3.00 -7.20 3.57
C TRP A 369 3.03 -5.68 3.50
N ALA A 370 2.91 -4.99 2.38
CA ALA A 370 2.55 -3.56 2.42
C ALA A 370 1.23 -3.31 1.69
N ALA A 371 0.28 -2.67 2.37
CA ALA A 371 -1.05 -2.41 1.81
C ALA A 371 -1.64 -1.06 2.21
N ASN A 372 -2.43 -0.43 1.32
CA ASN A 372 -3.16 0.79 1.66
C ASN A 372 -4.60 0.52 2.10
N ASP A 373 -5.22 -0.53 1.55
CA ASP A 373 -6.61 -0.90 1.79
C ASP A 373 -6.71 -2.28 2.47
N LEU A 374 -7.12 -2.29 3.74
CA LEU A 374 -7.29 -3.55 4.49
C LEU A 374 -8.56 -4.31 4.07
N GLU A 375 -9.56 -3.63 3.47
CA GLU A 375 -10.81 -4.27 3.04
C GLU A 375 -10.60 -5.23 1.87
N ALA A 376 -9.50 -5.08 1.12
CA ALA A 376 -9.10 -6.02 0.07
C ALA A 376 -8.78 -7.42 0.63
N PHE A 377 -8.46 -7.53 1.91
CA PHE A 377 -8.03 -8.78 2.55
C PHE A 377 -9.20 -9.49 3.21
N SER A 378 -9.43 -10.75 2.83
CA SER A 378 -10.42 -11.57 3.53
C SER A 378 -9.99 -11.88 4.98
N PRO A 379 -10.94 -12.09 5.92
CA PRO A 379 -10.60 -12.51 7.28
C PRO A 379 -9.76 -13.80 7.34
N ALA A 380 -9.85 -14.68 6.34
CA ALA A 380 -9.04 -15.89 6.26
C ALA A 380 -7.56 -15.58 6.00
N VAL A 381 -7.26 -14.54 5.22
CA VAL A 381 -5.90 -14.08 4.94
C VAL A 381 -5.33 -13.39 6.17
N LEU A 382 -6.08 -12.49 6.80
CA LEU A 382 -5.63 -11.76 7.99
C LEU A 382 -5.29 -12.69 9.17
N ARG A 383 -6.03 -13.79 9.35
CA ARG A 383 -5.74 -14.81 10.38
C ARG A 383 -4.43 -15.56 10.18
N ARG A 384 -3.86 -15.53 8.97
CA ARG A 384 -2.57 -16.16 8.63
C ARG A 384 -1.40 -15.17 8.68
N MET A 385 -1.68 -13.89 8.93
CA MET A 385 -0.63 -12.92 9.22
C MET A 385 -0.12 -13.16 10.64
N SER A 386 1.20 -13.26 10.80
CA SER A 386 1.83 -13.36 12.12
C SER A 386 1.62 -12.08 12.92
N LEU A 387 1.70 -10.92 12.25
CA LEU A 387 1.38 -9.60 12.81
C LEU A 387 0.72 -8.70 11.75
N CYS A 388 -0.18 -7.82 12.19
CA CYS A 388 -0.69 -6.71 11.40
C CYS A 388 -0.36 -5.40 12.15
N ILE A 389 0.29 -4.45 11.47
CA ILE A 389 0.79 -3.20 12.05
C ILE A 389 0.28 -2.03 11.22
N GLU A 390 -0.40 -1.10 11.89
CA GLU A 390 -0.80 0.16 11.27
C GLU A 390 0.38 1.13 11.23
N VAL A 391 0.89 1.42 10.04
CA VAL A 391 1.95 2.40 9.80
C VAL A 391 1.34 3.79 9.80
N ARG A 392 1.30 4.37 11.01
CA ARG A 392 0.79 5.71 11.29
C ARG A 392 1.88 6.77 11.15
N LEU A 393 1.46 8.00 10.85
CA LEU A 393 2.37 9.15 10.91
C LEU A 393 2.87 9.38 12.34
N PRO A 394 4.13 9.79 12.53
CA PRO A 394 4.62 10.10 13.87
C PRO A 394 3.83 11.26 14.49
N PRO A 395 3.60 11.25 15.82
CA PRO A 395 3.06 12.39 16.55
C PRO A 395 3.93 13.65 16.36
N GLN A 396 3.36 14.85 16.50
CA GLN A 396 4.05 16.11 16.21
C GLN A 396 5.39 16.27 16.96
N ASN A 397 5.43 15.94 18.26
CA ASN A 397 6.68 15.99 19.04
C ASN A 397 7.75 15.04 18.47
N ARG A 398 7.37 13.81 18.13
CA ARG A 398 8.27 12.83 17.51
C ARG A 398 8.67 13.23 16.10
N ARG A 399 7.81 13.92 15.33
CA ARG A 399 8.19 14.47 14.02
C ARG A 399 9.30 15.49 14.15
N ALA A 400 9.25 16.39 15.14
CA ALA A 400 10.31 17.38 15.35
C ALA A 400 11.65 16.71 15.67
N GLU A 401 11.65 15.69 16.53
CA GLU A 401 12.85 14.90 16.84
C GLU A 401 13.37 14.16 15.61
N LEU A 402 12.47 13.55 14.83
CA LEU A 402 12.80 12.90 13.57
C LEU A 402 13.45 13.86 12.56
N TRP A 403 12.94 15.09 12.42
CA TRP A 403 13.54 16.11 11.56
C TRP A 403 14.99 16.39 11.94
N GLN A 404 15.29 16.46 13.24
CA GLN A 404 16.65 16.66 13.73
C GLN A 404 17.52 15.43 13.48
N GLU A 405 17.02 14.23 13.79
CA GLU A 405 17.74 12.97 13.57
C GLU A 405 18.09 12.78 12.07
N LEU A 406 17.15 13.07 11.18
CA LEU A 406 17.36 13.02 9.73
C LEU A 406 18.29 14.14 9.24
N ALA A 407 18.20 15.33 9.81
CA ALA A 407 19.09 16.44 9.45
C ALA A 407 20.54 16.11 9.78
N VAL A 408 20.80 15.51 10.95
CA VAL A 408 22.13 15.00 11.32
C VAL A 408 22.60 13.93 10.33
N ALA A 409 21.74 12.97 9.97
CA ALA A 409 22.08 11.91 9.02
C ALA A 409 22.38 12.44 7.61
N GLU A 410 21.67 13.48 7.17
CA GLU A 410 21.89 14.17 5.89
C GLU A 410 22.93 15.30 5.99
N GLY A 411 23.57 15.53 7.13
CA GLY A 411 24.58 16.59 7.30
C GLY A 411 24.04 18.02 7.12
N VAL A 412 22.75 18.25 7.40
CA VAL A 412 22.11 19.56 7.36
C VAL A 412 22.01 20.11 8.79
N ALA A 413 22.45 21.35 9.00
CA ALA A 413 22.29 22.02 10.29
C ALA A 413 20.83 22.47 10.47
N LEU A 414 20.13 21.88 11.44
CA LEU A 414 18.74 22.22 11.76
C LEU A 414 18.58 22.41 13.27
N ASP A 415 18.16 23.60 13.69
CA ASP A 415 17.92 23.89 15.09
C ASP A 415 16.56 23.34 15.58
N ALA A 416 16.39 23.25 16.90
CA ALA A 416 15.15 22.71 17.49
C ALA A 416 13.90 23.54 17.17
N PRO A 417 13.94 24.90 17.18
CA PRO A 417 12.82 25.72 16.76
C PRO A 417 12.37 25.45 15.31
N THR A 418 13.30 25.40 14.36
CA THR A 418 12.95 25.17 12.95
C THR A 418 12.44 23.74 12.74
N ALA A 419 13.05 22.74 13.39
CA ALA A 419 12.56 21.37 13.33
C ALA A 419 11.11 21.23 13.83
N ARG A 420 10.74 21.94 14.91
CA ARG A 420 9.34 21.99 15.38
C ARG A 420 8.45 22.65 14.34
N LYS A 421 8.86 23.78 13.75
CA LYS A 421 8.12 24.48 12.71
C LYS A 421 7.86 23.57 11.50
N LEU A 422 8.90 22.90 10.99
CA LEU A 422 8.81 21.92 9.90
C LEU A 422 7.90 20.74 10.24
N ALA A 423 7.94 20.24 11.48
CA ALA A 423 7.06 19.18 11.96
C ALA A 423 5.57 19.58 12.03
N ARG A 424 5.26 20.89 12.11
CA ARG A 424 3.89 21.41 11.98
C ARG A 424 3.49 21.55 10.51
N LEU A 425 4.38 22.13 9.70
CA LEU A 425 4.13 22.42 8.28
C LEU A 425 3.97 21.16 7.42
N ILE A 426 4.68 20.08 7.75
CA ILE A 426 4.63 18.82 7.02
C ILE A 426 4.05 17.71 7.91
N PRO A 427 2.73 17.44 7.82
CA PRO A 427 2.13 16.23 8.35
C PRO A 427 2.34 15.06 7.37
N ALA A 428 3.58 14.82 6.92
CA ALA A 428 3.88 13.79 5.93
C ALA A 428 4.88 12.76 6.46
N ALA A 429 5.04 11.67 5.71
CA ALA A 429 5.93 10.58 6.10
C ALA A 429 7.39 11.03 6.27
N PRO A 430 8.15 10.27 7.07
CA PRO A 430 9.61 10.41 7.19
C PRO A 430 10.36 10.54 5.84
N SER A 431 9.87 9.90 4.77
CA SER A 431 10.45 9.97 3.42
C SER A 431 10.41 11.38 2.82
N VAL A 432 9.33 12.14 3.08
CA VAL A 432 9.19 13.53 2.62
C VAL A 432 10.19 14.42 3.35
N ALA A 433 10.29 14.28 4.68
CA ALA A 433 11.25 15.02 5.48
C ALA A 433 12.70 14.78 5.01
N ARG A 434 13.07 13.52 4.79
CA ARG A 434 14.39 13.18 4.25
C ARG A 434 14.62 13.77 2.86
N THR A 435 13.63 13.72 1.98
CA THR A 435 13.75 14.27 0.61
C THR A 435 13.98 15.77 0.64
N ALA A 436 13.28 16.49 1.52
CA ALA A 436 13.48 17.92 1.73
C ALA A 436 14.88 18.24 2.26
N LEU A 437 15.37 17.49 3.25
CA LEU A 437 16.72 17.68 3.80
C LEU A 437 17.80 17.32 2.77
N ARG A 438 17.61 16.27 1.99
CA ARG A 438 18.53 15.89 0.92
C ARG A 438 18.62 16.97 -0.16
N ALA A 439 17.49 17.52 -0.60
CA ALA A 439 17.46 18.63 -1.54
C ALA A 439 18.15 19.89 -0.97
N THR A 440 17.96 20.15 0.33
CA THR A 440 18.64 21.23 1.06
C THR A 440 20.16 21.07 1.03
N ARG A 441 20.65 19.87 1.36
CA ARG A 441 22.10 19.56 1.27
C ARG A 441 22.62 19.76 -0.14
N LEU A 442 21.91 19.26 -1.15
CA LEU A 442 22.33 19.39 -2.57
C LEU A 442 22.38 20.86 -3.02
N ALA A 443 21.52 21.71 -2.47
CA ALA A 443 21.56 23.15 -2.70
C ALA A 443 22.66 23.89 -1.90
N GLY A 444 23.38 23.20 -1.01
CA GLY A 444 24.31 23.83 -0.08
C GLY A 444 23.62 24.78 0.92
N GLY A 445 22.31 24.57 1.14
CA GLY A 445 21.48 25.44 1.96
C GLY A 445 21.46 25.02 3.44
N ASP A 446 20.88 25.90 4.25
CA ASP A 446 20.73 25.76 5.69
C ASP A 446 19.25 25.57 6.09
N ALA A 447 18.90 25.91 7.33
CA ALA A 447 17.56 25.82 7.88
C ALA A 447 16.51 26.62 7.06
N GLU A 448 16.86 27.78 6.50
CA GLU A 448 15.94 28.59 5.68
C GLU A 448 15.61 27.87 4.37
N THR A 449 16.64 27.28 3.76
CA THR A 449 16.47 26.47 2.54
C THR A 449 15.63 25.22 2.83
N ALA A 450 15.85 24.57 3.97
CA ALA A 450 15.03 23.43 4.40
C ALA A 450 13.56 23.82 4.54
N GLU A 451 13.26 24.98 5.14
CA GLU A 451 11.90 25.49 5.26
C GLU A 451 11.24 25.77 3.90
N LEU A 452 11.97 26.40 2.98
CA LEU A 452 11.47 26.70 1.65
C LEU A 452 11.13 25.42 0.86
N VAL A 453 12.04 24.45 0.84
CA VAL A 453 11.86 23.16 0.14
C VAL A 453 10.70 22.38 0.76
N ALA A 454 10.70 22.27 2.09
CA ALA A 454 9.66 21.62 2.86
C ALA A 454 8.27 22.20 2.54
N SER A 455 8.14 23.53 2.57
CA SER A 455 6.88 24.22 2.30
C SER A 455 6.43 24.07 0.85
N GLY A 456 7.37 23.96 -0.10
CA GLY A 456 7.07 23.60 -1.49
C GLY A 456 6.48 22.19 -1.61
N MET A 457 7.11 21.20 -0.98
CA MET A 457 6.64 19.81 -0.98
C MET A 457 5.28 19.66 -0.27
N ALA A 458 5.09 20.32 0.87
CA ALA A 458 3.83 20.30 1.61
C ALA A 458 2.66 20.78 0.74
N ARG A 459 2.84 21.89 0.01
CA ARG A 459 1.82 22.44 -0.91
C ARG A 459 1.53 21.48 -2.07
N ALA A 460 2.56 20.83 -2.62
CA ALA A 460 2.39 19.88 -3.70
C ALA A 460 1.60 18.63 -3.24
N ILE A 461 1.93 18.09 -2.07
CA ILE A 461 1.24 16.95 -1.45
C ILE A 461 -0.22 17.32 -1.12
N GLY A 462 -0.47 18.55 -0.66
CA GLY A 462 -1.81 19.08 -0.44
C GLY A 462 -2.59 19.43 -1.71
N HIS A 463 -2.18 18.95 -2.90
CA HIS A 463 -2.80 19.27 -4.19
C HIS A 463 -2.95 20.79 -4.44
N GLY A 464 -1.89 21.55 -4.18
CA GLY A 464 -1.86 23.01 -4.36
C GLY A 464 -2.48 23.80 -3.20
N HIS A 465 -3.10 23.13 -2.24
CA HIS A 465 -3.49 23.76 -0.98
C HIS A 465 -2.29 23.66 -0.03
N ALA A 466 -1.80 24.81 0.44
CA ALA A 466 -1.11 24.79 1.71
C ALA A 466 -2.09 24.16 2.71
N ALA A 467 -1.65 23.17 3.50
CA ALA A 467 -2.37 22.85 4.73
C ALA A 467 -2.70 24.21 5.34
N ALA A 468 -3.99 24.53 5.48
CA ALA A 468 -4.38 25.83 6.02
C ALA A 468 -3.51 25.98 7.26
N PRO A 469 -2.63 27.01 7.35
CA PRO A 469 -1.79 27.15 8.52
C PRO A 469 -2.75 27.02 9.68
N GLU A 470 -2.56 26.01 10.55
CA GLU A 470 -3.32 25.93 11.79
C GLU A 470 -3.17 27.32 12.39
N ALA A 471 -4.25 28.11 12.32
CA ALA A 471 -4.15 29.55 12.14
C ALA A 471 -2.95 30.13 12.89
N GLU A 472 -1.93 30.59 12.16
CA GLU A 472 -0.73 31.25 12.73
C GLU A 472 -1.06 32.54 13.50
N THR A 473 -2.34 32.78 13.77
CA THR A 473 -2.85 33.74 14.74
C THR A 473 -3.44 33.04 15.96
N GLU A 474 -2.68 32.16 16.63
CA GLU A 474 -2.78 32.09 18.08
C GLU A 474 -1.85 33.17 18.64
N THR A 475 -2.36 34.40 18.69
CA THR A 475 -1.95 35.34 19.73
C THR A 475 -1.87 34.54 21.02
N LEU A 476 -0.73 34.59 21.72
CA LEU A 476 -0.51 33.86 22.98
C LEU A 476 -1.78 33.93 23.83
N TYR A 477 -2.56 32.84 23.84
CA TYR A 477 -3.77 32.79 24.63
C TYR A 477 -3.34 32.93 26.09
N ASP A 478 -3.82 33.97 26.76
CA ASP A 478 -3.55 34.22 28.17
C ASP A 478 -4.77 33.79 28.99
N PRO A 479 -4.68 32.68 29.75
CA PRO A 479 -5.78 32.22 30.60
C PRO A 479 -6.26 33.28 31.60
N ALA A 480 -5.41 34.25 31.99
CA ALA A 480 -5.78 35.33 32.91
C ALA A 480 -6.77 36.35 32.31
N LEU A 481 -6.88 36.40 30.98
CA LEU A 481 -7.78 37.29 30.25
C LEU A 481 -9.12 36.64 29.87
N SER A 482 -9.33 35.38 30.25
CA SER A 482 -10.64 34.72 30.19
C SER A 482 -11.29 34.69 31.58
N ASN A 483 -12.60 34.87 31.63
CA ASN A 483 -13.36 34.77 32.88
C ASN A 483 -14.02 33.39 32.95
N ALA A 484 -13.69 32.60 33.97
CA ALA A 484 -14.29 31.30 34.23
C ALA A 484 -14.48 31.07 35.73
N ASP A 485 -15.32 30.09 36.08
CA ASP A 485 -15.60 29.68 37.47
C ASP A 485 -14.43 28.93 38.18
N GLY A 486 -13.26 28.85 37.53
CA GLY A 486 -12.03 28.30 38.10
C GLY A 486 -10.78 29.02 37.59
N ASP A 487 -9.66 28.81 38.29
CA ASP A 487 -8.34 29.35 37.88
C ASP A 487 -7.81 28.57 36.67
N LEU A 488 -8.02 29.13 35.48
CA LEU A 488 -7.61 28.55 34.20
C LEU A 488 -6.10 28.37 34.11
N ALA A 489 -5.31 29.31 34.66
CA ALA A 489 -3.85 29.25 34.59
C ALA A 489 -3.32 28.10 35.48
N ALA A 490 -3.77 28.04 36.73
CA ALA A 490 -3.40 26.96 37.63
C ALA A 490 -3.89 25.59 37.13
N MET A 491 -5.09 25.54 36.52
CA MET A 491 -5.61 24.31 35.91
C MET A 491 -4.71 23.84 34.76
N ALA A 492 -4.35 24.75 33.84
CA ALA A 492 -3.50 24.40 32.71
C ALA A 492 -2.12 23.89 33.16
N GLU A 493 -1.50 24.50 34.17
CA GLU A 493 -0.26 24.01 34.77
C GLU A 493 -0.41 22.62 35.41
N ARG A 494 -1.46 22.41 36.20
CA ARG A 494 -1.68 21.13 36.89
C ARG A 494 -1.95 19.97 35.93
N LEU A 495 -2.64 20.23 34.82
CA LEU A 495 -2.99 19.23 33.82
C LEU A 495 -1.84 18.95 32.84
N SER A 496 -0.93 19.90 32.63
CA SER A 496 0.22 19.76 31.70
C SER A 496 1.52 19.28 32.35
N ARG A 497 1.60 19.23 33.68
CA ARG A 497 2.82 18.78 34.40
C ARG A 497 3.25 17.35 33.99
N PRO A 498 4.56 17.06 33.95
CA PRO A 498 5.07 15.71 33.72
C PRO A 498 4.49 14.69 34.72
N GLY A 499 3.94 13.59 34.21
CA GLY A 499 3.34 12.52 35.03
C GLY A 499 1.88 12.74 35.44
N ALA A 500 1.22 13.83 35.00
CA ALA A 500 -0.22 13.97 35.15
C ALA A 500 -0.98 12.86 34.37
N PRO A 501 -2.13 12.38 34.89
CA PRO A 501 -2.96 11.43 34.16
C PRO A 501 -3.44 12.05 32.84
N ARG A 502 -3.30 11.32 31.73
CA ARG A 502 -3.72 11.78 30.40
C ARG A 502 -5.21 11.54 30.12
N THR A 503 -5.89 10.73 30.92
CA THR A 503 -7.34 10.52 30.87
C THR A 503 -8.07 11.74 31.44
N ILE A 504 -8.17 12.82 30.64
CA ILE A 504 -8.80 14.08 31.05
C ILE A 504 -10.00 14.33 30.14
N SER A 505 -11.18 14.47 30.73
CA SER A 505 -12.39 14.87 30.04
C SER A 505 -12.84 16.26 30.50
N LEU A 506 -12.83 17.22 29.59
CA LEU A 506 -13.17 18.63 29.86
C LEU A 506 -14.51 19.00 29.22
N LEU A 507 -15.40 19.61 29.99
CA LEU A 507 -16.56 20.33 29.47
C LEU A 507 -16.33 21.82 29.65
N LEU A 508 -16.27 22.55 28.53
CA LEU A 508 -16.09 23.99 28.51
C LEU A 508 -17.40 24.62 28.00
N SER A 509 -18.15 25.25 28.90
CA SER A 509 -19.46 25.84 28.63
C SER A 509 -19.44 27.35 28.79
N GLY A 510 -20.32 28.08 28.11
CA GLY A 510 -20.49 29.52 28.28
C GLY A 510 -20.80 30.26 26.99
N PRO A 511 -21.05 31.58 27.02
CA PRO A 511 -21.41 32.38 25.85
C PRO A 511 -20.40 32.26 24.70
N PRO A 512 -20.81 32.46 23.43
CA PRO A 512 -19.89 32.48 22.30
C PRO A 512 -18.84 33.60 22.48
N GLY A 513 -17.60 33.36 22.05
CA GLY A 513 -16.53 34.35 22.09
C GLY A 513 -15.76 34.48 23.41
N THR A 514 -16.11 33.71 24.46
CA THR A 514 -15.44 33.76 25.79
C THR A 514 -14.08 33.07 25.87
N GLY A 515 -13.65 32.37 24.80
CA GLY A 515 -12.34 31.72 24.73
C GLY A 515 -12.32 30.21 25.02
N LYS A 516 -13.47 29.53 25.04
CA LYS A 516 -13.58 28.08 25.32
C LYS A 516 -12.67 27.22 24.44
N SER A 517 -12.82 27.29 23.11
CA SER A 517 -12.00 26.51 22.18
C SER A 517 -10.53 26.96 22.21
N ALA A 518 -10.26 28.24 22.49
CA ALA A 518 -8.89 28.75 22.62
C ALA A 518 -8.18 28.20 23.88
N PHE A 519 -8.88 28.08 25.01
CA PHE A 519 -8.34 27.44 26.21
C PHE A 519 -7.99 25.96 25.97
N ALA A 520 -8.86 25.22 25.28
CA ALA A 520 -8.60 23.82 24.95
C ALA A 520 -7.34 23.67 24.06
N ARG A 521 -7.17 24.53 23.04
CA ARG A 521 -5.96 24.53 22.20
C ARG A 521 -4.71 24.94 22.99
N HIS A 522 -4.81 25.96 23.84
CA HIS A 522 -3.72 26.38 24.72
C HIS A 522 -3.27 25.24 25.65
N LEU A 523 -4.22 24.51 26.23
CA LEU A 523 -3.94 23.34 27.06
C LEU A 523 -3.26 22.22 26.26
N ALA A 524 -3.76 21.91 25.05
CA ALA A 524 -3.14 20.93 24.17
C ALA A 524 -1.68 21.32 23.83
N GLY A 525 -1.43 22.60 23.53
CA GLY A 525 -0.09 23.14 23.31
C GLY A 525 0.84 22.98 24.52
N LYS A 526 0.37 23.29 25.73
CA LYS A 526 1.13 23.05 26.97
C LYS A 526 1.40 21.57 27.24
N MET A 527 0.48 20.68 26.85
CA MET A 527 0.65 19.23 26.95
C MET A 527 1.54 18.65 25.84
N GLY A 528 1.98 19.47 24.88
CA GLY A 528 2.73 19.04 23.70
C GLY A 528 1.92 18.08 22.83
N MET A 529 0.63 18.32 22.66
CA MET A 529 -0.27 17.47 21.87
C MET A 529 -0.80 18.22 20.67
N THR A 530 -0.88 17.55 19.52
CA THR A 530 -1.58 18.08 18.33
C THR A 530 -3.06 18.22 18.66
N VAL A 531 -3.71 19.27 18.15
CA VAL A 531 -5.16 19.44 18.30
C VAL A 531 -5.88 18.70 17.17
N LEU A 532 -6.76 17.77 17.52
CA LEU A 532 -7.73 17.21 16.58
C LEU A 532 -9.09 17.84 16.87
N GLN A 533 -9.51 18.82 16.07
CA GLN A 533 -10.80 19.48 16.24
C GLN A 533 -11.84 18.88 15.31
N LYS A 534 -13.00 18.47 15.85
CA LYS A 534 -14.18 18.03 15.11
C LYS A 534 -15.36 18.90 15.55
N ARG A 535 -16.09 19.52 14.63
CA ARG A 535 -17.33 20.22 14.99
C ARG A 535 -18.47 19.22 15.04
N GLY A 536 -19.48 19.49 15.87
CA GLY A 536 -20.70 18.67 15.93
C GLY A 536 -21.33 18.46 14.54
N SER A 537 -21.30 19.50 13.70
CA SER A 537 -21.75 19.46 12.29
C SER A 537 -21.00 18.45 11.42
N ASP A 538 -19.71 18.26 11.66
CA ASP A 538 -18.81 17.46 10.81
C ASP A 538 -19.05 15.96 10.98
N LEU A 539 -19.75 15.58 12.06
CA LEU A 539 -19.96 14.20 12.48
C LEU A 539 -21.37 13.68 12.13
N PHE A 540 -22.21 14.49 11.50
CA PHE A 540 -23.55 14.07 11.10
C PHE A 540 -23.53 13.45 9.70
N GLY A 541 -23.94 12.19 9.61
CA GLY A 541 -24.21 11.51 8.33
C GLY A 541 -25.70 11.54 7.95
N PRO A 542 -26.05 11.52 6.65
CA PRO A 542 -27.46 11.45 6.21
C PRO A 542 -28.12 10.09 6.48
N TYR A 543 -27.35 9.06 6.85
CA TYR A 543 -27.83 7.69 7.10
C TYR A 543 -27.64 7.28 8.56
N VAL A 544 -28.60 6.49 9.09
CA VAL A 544 -28.56 5.93 10.46
C VAL A 544 -27.31 5.05 10.64
N GLY A 545 -26.57 5.23 11.73
CA GLY A 545 -25.33 4.47 12.00
C GLY A 545 -24.03 5.17 11.57
N GLN A 546 -24.10 6.14 10.65
CA GLN A 546 -22.90 6.84 10.17
C GLN A 546 -22.33 7.79 11.22
N THR A 547 -23.20 8.47 11.95
CA THR A 547 -22.83 9.40 13.00
C THR A 547 -22.09 8.68 14.14
N GLU A 548 -22.56 7.50 14.55
CA GLU A 548 -21.88 6.65 15.53
C GLU A 548 -20.50 6.21 15.03
N ALA A 549 -20.42 5.73 13.78
CA ALA A 549 -19.16 5.35 13.17
C ALA A 549 -18.16 6.52 13.09
N GLN A 550 -18.63 7.74 12.82
CA GLN A 550 -17.80 8.94 12.77
C GLN A 550 -17.32 9.38 14.17
N ILE A 551 -18.14 9.23 15.21
CA ILE A 551 -17.70 9.46 16.61
C ILE A 551 -16.62 8.46 17.00
N ALA A 552 -16.85 7.18 16.75
CA ALA A 552 -15.87 6.12 17.02
C ALA A 552 -14.57 6.36 16.24
N ALA A 553 -14.67 6.75 14.97
CA ALA A 553 -13.51 7.10 14.15
C ALA A 553 -12.77 8.32 14.70
N ALA A 554 -13.46 9.36 15.20
CA ALA A 554 -12.80 10.54 15.78
C ALA A 554 -11.98 10.19 17.04
N PHE A 555 -12.53 9.37 17.94
CA PHE A 555 -11.77 8.90 19.11
C PHE A 555 -10.63 7.94 18.73
N ALA A 556 -10.86 7.06 17.74
CA ALA A 556 -9.83 6.17 17.22
C ALA A 556 -8.69 6.97 16.57
N GLU A 557 -9.00 7.99 15.77
CA GLU A 557 -8.05 8.91 15.14
C GLU A 557 -7.24 9.68 16.19
N ALA A 558 -7.90 10.22 17.22
CA ALA A 558 -7.22 10.89 18.34
C ALA A 558 -6.24 9.94 19.05
N ARG A 559 -6.66 8.70 19.30
CA ARG A 559 -5.82 7.66 19.90
C ARG A 559 -4.64 7.29 18.99
N ALA A 560 -4.89 7.11 17.71
CA ALA A 560 -3.90 6.73 16.71
C ALA A 560 -2.82 7.80 16.56
N THR A 561 -3.21 9.08 16.56
CA THR A 561 -2.33 10.24 16.37
C THR A 561 -1.76 10.83 17.68
N GLN A 562 -2.18 10.30 18.84
CA GLN A 562 -1.85 10.85 20.16
C GLN A 562 -2.23 12.34 20.29
N ALA A 563 -3.37 12.72 19.70
CA ALA A 563 -3.87 14.08 19.66
C ALA A 563 -4.81 14.41 20.83
N PHE A 564 -4.90 15.69 21.17
CA PHE A 564 -5.91 16.24 22.06
C PHE A 564 -7.17 16.46 21.24
N LEU A 565 -8.25 15.73 21.55
CA LEU A 565 -9.50 15.79 20.81
C LEU A 565 -10.39 16.95 21.30
N ILE A 566 -10.83 17.81 20.40
CA ILE A 566 -11.77 18.90 20.71
C ILE A 566 -13.06 18.67 19.91
N PHE A 567 -14.17 18.41 20.60
CA PHE A 567 -15.50 18.47 20.03
C PHE A 567 -16.07 19.87 20.20
N ASP A 568 -16.10 20.65 19.13
CA ASP A 568 -16.71 21.98 19.13
C ASP A 568 -18.20 21.91 18.82
N GLU A 569 -19.00 22.76 19.46
CA GLU A 569 -20.47 22.73 19.38
C GLU A 569 -21.05 21.36 19.77
N ALA A 570 -20.51 20.78 20.86
CA ALA A 570 -20.88 19.45 21.32
C ALA A 570 -22.33 19.33 21.83
N ASP A 571 -23.07 20.44 21.97
CA ASP A 571 -24.50 20.43 22.28
C ASP A 571 -25.35 19.71 21.24
N SER A 572 -24.89 19.62 19.99
CA SER A 572 -25.58 18.82 18.98
C SER A 572 -25.33 17.31 19.13
N LEU A 573 -24.21 16.91 19.75
CA LEU A 573 -23.80 15.50 19.92
C LEU A 573 -24.30 14.89 21.23
N LEU A 574 -24.51 15.74 22.24
CA LEU A 574 -24.83 15.36 23.62
C LEU A 574 -26.22 15.87 24.04
N LEU A 575 -27.20 15.88 23.14
CA LEU A 575 -28.57 16.33 23.42
C LEU A 575 -29.25 15.52 24.55
N ASP A 576 -30.08 16.18 25.35
CA ASP A 576 -30.90 15.49 26.35
C ASP A 576 -31.82 14.45 25.68
N ARG A 577 -31.67 13.21 26.12
CA ARG A 577 -32.39 12.04 25.57
C ARG A 577 -33.88 12.10 25.88
N SER A 578 -34.30 12.85 26.91
CA SER A 578 -35.72 13.01 27.22
C SER A 578 -36.49 13.78 26.15
N ASP A 579 -35.79 14.66 25.43
CA ASP A 579 -36.36 15.51 24.38
C ASP A 579 -36.10 14.95 22.97
N ALA A 580 -35.49 13.77 22.88
CA ALA A 580 -35.17 13.12 21.61
C ALA A 580 -36.44 12.72 20.84
N HIS A 581 -36.52 13.13 19.59
CA HIS A 581 -37.63 12.79 18.69
C HIS A 581 -37.32 11.57 17.82
N ARG A 582 -36.04 11.19 17.71
CA ARG A 582 -35.58 10.12 16.82
C ARG A 582 -34.66 9.14 17.56
N SER A 583 -34.77 7.86 17.25
CA SER A 583 -34.00 6.79 17.90
C SER A 583 -32.48 6.93 17.72
N TRP A 584 -32.04 7.51 16.61
CA TRP A 584 -30.61 7.73 16.33
C TRP A 584 -29.99 8.81 17.24
N GLU A 585 -30.76 9.76 17.75
CA GLU A 585 -30.26 10.79 18.68
C GLU A 585 -29.82 10.14 20.00
N VAL A 586 -30.58 9.16 20.49
CA VAL A 586 -30.24 8.39 21.70
C VAL A 586 -29.00 7.49 21.47
N SER A 587 -28.92 6.87 20.29
CA SER A 587 -27.80 6.01 19.88
C SER A 587 -26.48 6.78 19.82
N GLN A 588 -26.49 7.95 19.19
CA GLN A 588 -25.34 8.86 19.11
C GLN A 588 -24.80 9.23 20.50
N VAL A 589 -25.69 9.64 21.43
CA VAL A 589 -25.27 10.00 22.79
C VAL A 589 -24.68 8.77 23.50
N ASN A 590 -25.26 7.57 23.35
CA ASN A 590 -24.72 6.34 23.94
C ASN A 590 -23.30 6.01 23.46
N GLU A 591 -23.05 6.13 22.15
CA GLU A 591 -21.72 5.90 21.59
C GLU A 591 -20.71 6.88 22.18
N MET A 592 -21.05 8.17 22.23
CA MET A 592 -20.22 9.20 22.83
C MET A 592 -19.89 8.88 24.31
N LEU A 593 -20.89 8.50 25.12
CA LEU A 593 -20.65 8.15 26.53
C LEU A 593 -19.71 6.94 26.71
N THR A 594 -19.82 5.95 25.83
CA THR A 594 -18.97 4.75 25.84
C THR A 594 -17.50 5.11 25.60
N TRP A 595 -17.24 5.99 24.63
CA TRP A 595 -15.90 6.48 24.37
C TRP A 595 -15.38 7.41 25.46
N MET A 596 -16.22 8.27 26.04
CA MET A 596 -15.82 9.14 27.16
C MET A 596 -15.30 8.35 28.38
N GLU A 597 -15.81 7.14 28.61
CA GLU A 597 -15.36 6.26 29.70
C GLU A 597 -14.06 5.51 29.41
N THR A 598 -13.81 5.18 28.13
CA THR A 598 -12.73 4.26 27.74
C THR A 598 -11.55 4.94 27.08
N HIS A 599 -11.71 6.19 26.62
CA HIS A 599 -10.67 6.90 25.89
C HIS A 599 -9.47 7.26 26.79
N PRO A 600 -8.24 6.82 26.45
CA PRO A 600 -7.08 6.96 27.33
C PRO A 600 -6.37 8.33 27.24
N LEU A 601 -6.82 9.22 26.35
CA LEU A 601 -6.18 10.51 26.05
C LEU A 601 -7.10 11.70 26.42
N PRO A 602 -6.54 12.92 26.50
CA PRO A 602 -7.33 14.09 26.88
C PRO A 602 -8.26 14.52 25.74
N PHE A 603 -9.49 14.86 26.10
CA PHE A 603 -10.45 15.49 25.18
C PHE A 603 -11.24 16.62 25.86
N ALA A 604 -11.71 17.57 25.06
CA ALA A 604 -12.58 18.65 25.49
C ALA A 604 -13.82 18.76 24.62
N CYS A 605 -14.96 19.00 25.25
CA CYS A 605 -16.20 19.37 24.58
C CYS A 605 -16.49 20.85 24.86
N THR A 606 -16.67 21.65 23.82
CA THR A 606 -17.04 23.06 23.93
C THR A 606 -18.50 23.25 23.54
N THR A 607 -19.24 24.05 24.31
CA THR A 607 -20.67 24.29 24.05
C THR A 607 -21.09 25.71 24.46
N ASN A 608 -22.04 26.26 23.72
CA ASN A 608 -22.71 27.51 24.07
C ASN A 608 -24.02 27.29 24.85
N LEU A 609 -24.55 26.07 24.87
CA LEU A 609 -25.88 25.72 25.36
C LEU A 609 -25.81 24.57 26.39
N PRO A 610 -25.19 24.79 27.57
CA PRO A 610 -25.00 23.73 28.56
C PRO A 610 -26.31 23.12 29.06
N ASP A 611 -27.40 23.89 29.06
CA ASP A 611 -28.73 23.43 29.53
C ASP A 611 -29.36 22.38 28.61
N ARG A 612 -28.88 22.21 27.37
CA ARG A 612 -29.38 21.22 26.41
C ARG A 612 -28.67 19.87 26.51
N LEU A 613 -27.65 19.76 27.37
CA LEU A 613 -26.83 18.57 27.45
C LEU A 613 -27.49 17.46 28.27
N ASP A 614 -27.30 16.22 27.83
CA ASP A 614 -27.69 15.02 28.54
C ASP A 614 -27.09 14.96 29.96
N LYS A 615 -27.94 14.72 30.95
CA LYS A 615 -27.54 14.68 32.37
C LYS A 615 -26.52 13.59 32.68
N ALA A 616 -26.50 12.49 31.92
CA ALA A 616 -25.55 11.40 32.13
C ALA A 616 -24.17 11.74 31.55
N SER A 617 -24.09 12.58 30.51
CA SER A 617 -22.83 13.12 29.98
C SER A 617 -22.13 14.03 31.00
N LEU A 618 -22.89 14.90 31.69
CA LEU A 618 -22.37 15.85 32.68
C LEU A 618 -21.63 15.18 33.85
N ARG A 619 -21.97 13.93 34.18
CA ARG A 619 -21.35 13.16 35.26
C ARG A 619 -20.04 12.48 34.87
N ARG A 620 -19.75 12.38 33.56
CA ARG A 620 -18.57 11.69 33.00
C ARG A 620 -17.41 12.64 32.67
N PHE A 621 -17.67 13.94 32.65
CA PHE A 621 -16.62 14.95 32.56
C PHE A 621 -15.91 15.10 33.90
N LEU A 622 -14.59 14.90 33.88
CA LEU A 622 -13.72 15.04 35.04
C LEU A 622 -13.64 16.51 35.49
N VAL A 623 -13.56 17.42 34.51
CA VAL A 623 -13.46 18.86 34.75
C VAL A 623 -14.56 19.57 33.97
N ARG A 624 -15.30 20.45 34.65
CA ARG A 624 -16.32 21.31 34.05
C ARG A 624 -15.95 22.75 34.36
N LEU A 625 -15.87 23.59 33.34
CA LEU A 625 -15.52 25.00 33.44
C LEU A 625 -16.59 25.84 32.73
N ASN A 626 -17.19 26.75 33.47
CA ASN A 626 -18.17 27.71 32.95
C ASN A 626 -17.47 29.05 32.71
N PHE A 627 -17.40 29.42 31.43
CA PHE A 627 -16.91 30.70 30.98
C PHE A 627 -18.02 31.75 31.04
N ALA A 628 -17.67 32.92 31.54
CA ALA A 628 -18.53 34.08 31.63
C ALA A 628 -17.97 35.23 30.76
N PRO A 629 -18.78 36.27 30.50
CA PRO A 629 -18.26 37.52 29.95
C PRO A 629 -17.09 38.07 30.76
N ILE A 630 -16.19 38.79 30.08
CA ILE A 630 -14.96 39.32 30.67
C ILE A 630 -15.30 40.29 31.81
N ARG A 631 -14.52 40.27 32.90
CA ARG A 631 -14.71 41.22 34.00
C ARG A 631 -14.15 42.61 33.64
N PRO A 632 -14.61 43.69 34.29
CA PRO A 632 -14.12 45.04 34.01
C PRO A 632 -12.59 45.21 34.14
N ASP A 633 -11.96 44.56 35.12
CA ASP A 633 -10.49 44.54 35.31
C ASP A 633 -9.77 43.88 34.14
N GLN A 634 -10.30 42.73 33.69
CA GLN A 634 -9.77 41.98 32.57
C GLN A 634 -10.01 42.72 31.23
N ALA A 635 -11.16 43.39 31.08
CA ALA A 635 -11.50 44.18 29.91
C ALA A 635 -10.53 45.35 29.70
N ALA A 636 -10.20 46.07 30.78
CA ALA A 636 -9.23 47.16 30.75
C ALA A 636 -7.84 46.64 30.33
N THR A 637 -7.39 45.55 30.96
CA THR A 637 -6.10 44.91 30.65
C THR A 637 -6.04 44.43 29.19
N LEU A 638 -7.10 43.81 28.71
CA LEU A 638 -7.18 43.32 27.33
C LEU A 638 -7.24 44.48 26.32
N PHE A 639 -7.91 45.58 26.66
CA PHE A 639 -7.93 46.80 25.86
C PHE A 639 -6.52 47.35 25.67
N GLU A 640 -5.80 47.54 26.77
CA GLU A 640 -4.42 48.06 26.76
C GLU A 640 -3.48 47.18 25.95
N ARG A 641 -3.57 45.86 26.13
CA ARG A 641 -2.75 44.90 25.37
C ARG A 641 -3.08 44.88 23.87
N THR A 642 -4.35 45.05 23.51
CA THR A 642 -4.80 44.95 22.12
C THR A 642 -4.54 46.24 21.33
N PHE A 643 -4.78 47.39 21.96
CA PHE A 643 -4.76 48.70 21.29
C PHE A 643 -3.57 49.57 21.69
N GLY A 644 -2.77 49.17 22.69
CA GLY A 644 -1.61 49.94 23.16
C GLY A 644 -1.96 51.26 23.84
N ARG A 645 -3.18 51.39 24.38
CA ARG A 645 -3.75 52.64 24.90
C ARG A 645 -4.53 52.36 26.19
N GLU A 646 -4.61 53.36 27.07
CA GLU A 646 -5.40 53.29 28.32
C GLU A 646 -6.89 53.04 28.02
N ALA A 647 -7.51 52.17 28.81
CA ALA A 647 -8.91 51.80 28.63
C ALA A 647 -9.86 52.97 28.96
N PRO A 648 -10.81 53.33 28.08
CA PRO A 648 -11.76 54.40 28.37
C PRO A 648 -12.72 53.98 29.49
N SER A 649 -13.05 54.91 30.39
CA SER A 649 -13.91 54.65 31.56
C SER A 649 -15.31 54.11 31.22
N GLY A 650 -15.80 54.39 30.00
CA GLY A 650 -17.05 53.84 29.49
C GLY A 650 -17.01 52.34 29.16
N LEU A 651 -15.83 51.74 28.97
CA LEU A 651 -15.68 50.32 28.65
C LEU A 651 -16.21 49.43 29.79
N ALA A 652 -15.98 49.81 31.04
CA ALA A 652 -16.44 49.08 32.22
C ALA A 652 -17.98 49.09 32.38
N ARG A 653 -18.69 49.95 31.64
CA ARG A 653 -20.17 50.04 31.64
C ARG A 653 -20.82 49.16 30.58
N LEU A 654 -20.04 48.59 29.66
CA LEU A 654 -20.55 47.69 28.63
C LEU A 654 -20.68 46.29 29.19
N ASP A 655 -21.92 45.80 29.25
CA ASP A 655 -22.21 44.44 29.69
C ASP A 655 -21.90 43.41 28.61
N ARG A 656 -21.60 42.18 29.03
CA ARG A 656 -21.45 40.99 28.16
C ARG A 656 -20.32 41.06 27.13
N LEU A 657 -19.29 41.87 27.38
CA LEU A 657 -18.07 41.86 26.57
C LEU A 657 -17.37 40.49 26.64
N THR A 658 -16.75 40.09 25.54
CA THR A 658 -15.98 38.84 25.44
C THR A 658 -14.61 39.11 24.81
N PRO A 659 -13.59 38.27 25.07
CA PRO A 659 -12.29 38.43 24.43
C PRO A 659 -12.35 38.49 22.89
N ALA A 660 -13.28 37.77 22.26
CA ALA A 660 -13.46 37.80 20.81
C ALA A 660 -13.86 39.19 20.28
N ASP A 661 -14.52 40.03 21.10
CA ASP A 661 -14.98 41.35 20.72
C ASP A 661 -13.80 42.29 20.48
N PHE A 662 -12.75 42.16 21.30
CA PHE A 662 -11.52 42.93 21.16
C PHE A 662 -10.80 42.59 19.86
N SER A 663 -10.66 41.29 19.55
CA SER A 663 -10.08 40.84 18.28
C SER A 663 -10.91 41.29 17.07
N ARG A 664 -12.25 41.28 17.18
CA ARG A 664 -13.14 41.75 16.11
C ARG A 664 -13.01 43.25 15.88
N VAL A 665 -13.04 44.05 16.93
CA VAL A 665 -12.90 45.52 16.84
C VAL A 665 -11.52 45.89 16.30
N ALA A 666 -10.44 45.28 16.79
CA ALA A 666 -9.09 45.48 16.27
C ALA A 666 -8.97 45.13 14.79
N ARG A 667 -9.51 43.99 14.38
CA ARG A 667 -9.54 43.59 12.96
C ARG A 667 -10.36 44.56 12.12
N ARG A 668 -11.51 45.02 12.62
CA ARG A 668 -12.38 45.97 11.92
C ARG A 668 -11.69 47.32 11.70
N ILE A 669 -10.97 47.82 12.70
CA ILE A 669 -10.15 49.04 12.59
C ILE A 669 -9.07 48.86 11.53
N ALA A 670 -8.30 47.76 11.61
CA ALA A 670 -7.21 47.49 10.68
C ALA A 670 -7.68 47.33 9.22
N VAL A 671 -8.80 46.62 9.01
CA VAL A 671 -9.32 46.34 7.65
C VAL A 671 -10.02 47.55 7.03
N LEU A 672 -10.78 48.31 7.83
CA LEU A 672 -11.60 49.42 7.32
C LEU A 672 -10.91 50.79 7.46
N GLY A 673 -9.70 50.84 8.04
CA GLY A 673 -8.98 52.10 8.27
C GLY A 673 -9.75 53.05 9.20
N LEU A 674 -10.46 52.52 10.19
CA LEU A 674 -11.24 53.34 11.12
C LEU A 674 -10.33 54.11 12.09
N PRO A 675 -10.81 55.22 12.66
CA PRO A 675 -10.11 55.89 13.75
C PRO A 675 -9.84 54.94 14.92
N ASP A 676 -8.63 55.00 15.47
CA ASP A 676 -8.11 54.13 16.54
C ASP A 676 -7.96 54.88 17.87
N ASP A 677 -8.61 56.03 18.03
CA ASP A 677 -8.68 56.74 19.30
C ASP A 677 -9.64 56.04 20.27
N ALA A 678 -9.41 56.23 21.58
CA ALA A 678 -10.14 55.49 22.61
C ALA A 678 -11.68 55.73 22.58
N ALA A 679 -12.14 56.90 22.12
CA ALA A 679 -13.57 57.20 22.03
C ALA A 679 -14.20 56.50 20.81
N ALA A 680 -13.52 56.50 19.66
CA ALA A 680 -13.95 55.77 18.48
C ALA A 680 -13.98 54.25 18.73
N ILE A 681 -12.97 53.69 19.39
CA ILE A 681 -12.92 52.28 19.77
C ILE A 681 -14.08 51.92 20.72
N LEU A 682 -14.36 52.76 21.73
CA LEU A 682 -15.48 52.55 22.64
C LEU A 682 -16.83 52.54 21.91
N ALA A 683 -17.02 53.44 20.93
CA ALA A 683 -18.23 53.47 20.12
C ALA A 683 -18.41 52.18 19.29
N LEU A 684 -17.31 51.59 18.79
CA LEU A 684 -17.34 50.30 18.09
C LEU A 684 -17.73 49.14 19.03
N PHE A 685 -17.23 49.13 20.26
CA PHE A 685 -17.66 48.14 21.27
C PHE A 685 -19.13 48.31 21.65
N ALA A 686 -19.59 49.55 21.87
CA ALA A 686 -20.99 49.83 22.18
C ALA A 686 -21.92 49.34 21.06
N ALA A 687 -21.58 49.60 19.79
CA ALA A 687 -22.34 49.12 18.63
C ALA A 687 -22.35 47.58 18.52
N GLU A 688 -21.26 46.89 18.85
CA GLU A 688 -21.19 45.42 18.86
C GLU A 688 -22.07 44.82 19.96
N VAL A 689 -22.13 45.45 21.14
CA VAL A 689 -22.98 45.01 22.25
C VAL A 689 -24.46 45.24 21.93
N GLU A 690 -24.83 46.43 21.43
CA GLU A 690 -26.21 46.74 21.01
C GLU A 690 -26.72 45.81 19.91
N GLY A 691 -25.86 45.46 18.94
CA GLY A 691 -26.20 44.53 17.86
C GLY A 691 -26.60 43.13 18.33
N ARG A 692 -26.21 42.73 19.55
CA ARG A 692 -26.59 41.43 20.16
C ARG A 692 -27.97 41.45 20.80
N GLU A 693 -28.45 42.62 21.23
CA GLU A 693 -29.77 42.76 21.88
C GLU A 693 -30.93 42.82 20.87
N GLY A 694 -30.65 43.18 19.62
CA GLY A 694 -31.66 43.33 18.55
C GLY A 694 -32.37 42.05 18.07
N LEU A 695 -32.03 40.87 18.57
CA LEU A 695 -32.63 39.57 18.19
C LEU A 695 -33.69 39.05 19.19
N ALA A 696 -34.00 39.79 20.26
CA ALA A 696 -34.88 39.33 21.34
C ALA A 696 -36.13 40.23 21.57
N ARG A 697 -36.88 40.55 20.52
CA ARG A 697 -38.29 41.02 20.66
C ARG A 697 -39.25 40.12 19.88
N PRO A 698 -40.14 39.36 20.55
CA PRO A 698 -41.29 38.78 19.89
C PRO A 698 -42.29 39.89 19.54
N ILE A 699 -42.70 39.97 18.27
CA ILE A 699 -43.81 40.80 17.83
C ILE A 699 -45.10 40.18 18.40
N GLY A 700 -45.55 40.69 19.54
CA GLY A 700 -46.85 40.34 20.12
C GLY A 700 -47.92 41.33 19.66
N PHE A 701 -48.76 40.92 18.71
CA PHE A 701 -50.07 41.54 18.47
C PHE A 701 -50.97 41.30 19.69
N GLY A 702 -51.52 42.35 20.28
CA GLY A 702 -52.57 42.30 21.31
C GLY A 702 -53.81 43.08 20.84
N PRO A 703 -55.03 42.55 21.01
CA PRO A 703 -56.24 43.06 20.37
C PRO A 703 -56.79 44.31 21.05
N GLY A 704 -57.38 45.19 20.25
CA GLY A 704 -58.12 46.36 20.73
C GLY A 704 -59.31 45.98 21.60
N ARG A 705 -59.48 46.71 22.70
CA ARG A 705 -60.75 46.82 23.41
C ARG A 705 -61.55 47.98 22.81
N GLY A 706 -62.69 47.64 22.22
CA GLY A 706 -63.89 48.46 22.09
C GLY A 706 -65.05 47.59 22.52
#